data_AF-A0A2A2JGI4-F1
#
_entry.id   AF-A0A2A2JGI4-F1
#
_cell.length_a   1.000
_cell.length_b   1.000
_cell.length_c   1.000
_cell.angle_alpha   90.00
_cell.angle_beta   90.00
_cell.angle_gamma   90.00
#
_symmetry.space_group_name_H-M   'P 1'
#
loop_
_entity.id
_entity.type
_entity.pdbx_description
1 polymer ?
#
loop_
_entity_poly.entity_id
_entity_poly.type
_entity_poly.pdbx_seq_one_letter_code
_entity_poly.pdbx_strand_id
1 'polypeptide(L)'
;MSQHSTSLSRKRSSNGVPRANQHDVKCIKQLLEYGNSFLTENEIVKKRKLRAQVVNQIREIVDYKYDGMIRMDAFLTTACFEDHKSQLELITTLLMEAHRMSQLKPEFVKWMLCRLMRSRTCSKVEARLGGFLQRCIIHITRLLDAQELLVFARHTINQLLGLVVEDEYSFCLKDAEEPSSMDLYKDTSVPLLPNTSSRETIILSILDIYRHCSINFGALRPEELARLWLVITRLCTSETHAIQKSALLLGQHLLSFNQTFGVAMRSFVDKIISLEESGASSQELQRHINGILQVLMNMFMFCEKHVVLNTIPISVMTVWMKRLFTLYTSSNKVFILNFLISLVRIVISKERDSLKTELQEELDNLKSDCKDLIEKLLKEGNEAKVKHMSVSCAFILGCKDGESYLRNLCSEYSSALSQCGNRPDFLPTIRLLAAALSQLPSHFVTVGSSLLSALMPTDAVVLQALNSCKSNNQLASNVILSLFSLIGDTLKASVADPQLAVAFLSLPWFTIPEVILLSKTHHNSNLLLKDMIKYAKEFTEILTDEVRASTIHALTHMTDSVGWRQALLLHALASGNATLLPNLLENIPYFVASHPTKCTIVLQTLLDLATKMKTSDNQEFRKHFASVIRSHSRCICATSSKGPLPSSNCAECREFVEHMRPAVNPQKIPDGLFHLIKELLDEENGFLKEKPIKWGKCNRFILFSQV
;
A
#
# COMPACT_ATOMS: atom_id res chain seq x y z
N MET A 1 58.31 26.70 -17.64
CA MET A 1 59.48 27.22 -16.89
C MET A 1 59.09 28.48 -16.15
N SER A 2 58.84 28.39 -14.84
CA SER A 2 59.27 29.35 -13.81
C SER A 2 58.86 28.76 -12.46
N GLN A 3 59.86 28.27 -11.73
CA GLN A 3 59.71 27.70 -10.39
C GLN A 3 59.74 28.86 -9.39
N HIS A 4 58.68 29.01 -8.60
CA HIS A 4 58.78 29.66 -7.29
C HIS A 4 58.29 28.68 -6.22
N SER A 5 59.16 27.72 -5.92
CA SER A 5 59.12 26.92 -4.71
C SER A 5 59.70 27.75 -3.56
N THR A 6 58.84 28.41 -2.78
CA THR A 6 59.24 28.92 -1.46
C THR A 6 59.36 27.76 -0.48
N SER A 7 60.60 27.36 -0.24
CA SER A 7 61.02 26.37 0.74
C SER A 7 60.73 26.83 2.17
N LEU A 8 59.70 26.27 2.81
CA LEU A 8 59.55 26.33 4.26
C LEU A 8 60.50 25.30 4.89
N SER A 9 61.63 25.81 5.39
CA SER A 9 62.66 25.07 6.10
C SER A 9 62.09 24.22 7.24
N ARG A 10 62.26 22.89 7.14
CA ARG A 10 62.01 21.94 8.23
C ARG A 10 63.06 22.10 9.34
N LYS A 11 62.80 22.92 10.34
CA LYS A 11 63.48 22.80 11.64
C LYS A 11 62.82 21.65 12.41
N ARG A 12 63.51 20.51 12.53
CA ARG A 12 63.14 19.42 13.45
C ARG A 12 63.25 19.95 14.88
N SER A 13 62.15 19.98 15.63
CA SER A 13 62.21 20.13 17.09
C SER A 13 62.35 18.75 17.72
N SER A 14 63.21 18.66 18.74
CA SER A 14 63.44 17.51 19.59
C SER A 14 62.18 17.17 20.39
N ASN A 15 61.36 16.29 19.82
CA ASN A 15 60.41 15.35 20.43
C ASN A 15 59.53 14.87 19.28
N GLY A 16 59.66 13.58 18.94
CA GLY A 16 59.24 12.97 17.68
C GLY A 16 57.73 12.94 17.37
N VAL A 17 57.07 14.10 17.33
CA VAL A 17 55.73 14.28 16.77
C VAL A 17 55.85 15.30 15.64
N PRO A 18 55.45 14.99 14.39
CA PRO A 18 55.49 15.95 13.29
C PRO A 18 54.74 17.24 13.68
N ARG A 19 55.31 18.42 13.39
CA ARG A 19 54.72 19.75 13.72
C ARG A 19 53.23 19.89 13.36
N ALA A 20 52.74 19.12 12.38
CA ALA A 20 51.33 19.11 12.00
C ALA A 20 50.39 18.57 13.10
N ASN A 21 50.79 17.49 13.78
CA ASN A 21 49.99 16.88 14.85
C ASN A 21 49.93 17.76 16.11
N GLN A 22 50.93 18.63 16.34
CA GLN A 22 50.92 19.56 17.49
C GLN A 22 49.94 20.73 17.28
N HIS A 23 49.77 21.19 16.04
CA HIS A 23 48.80 22.22 15.70
C HIS A 23 47.37 21.68 15.81
N ASP A 24 47.11 20.48 15.29
CA ASP A 24 45.81 19.79 15.41
C ASP A 24 45.38 19.64 16.87
N VAL A 25 46.26 19.11 17.73
CA VAL A 25 45.96 18.92 19.16
C VAL A 25 45.67 20.25 19.85
N LYS A 26 46.37 21.33 19.46
CA LYS A 26 46.13 22.67 20.01
C LYS A 26 44.75 23.19 19.61
N CYS A 27 44.39 23.12 18.33
CA CYS A 27 43.09 23.58 17.84
C CYS A 27 41.92 22.80 18.48
N ILE A 28 42.07 21.49 18.67
CA ILE A 28 41.03 20.65 19.30
C ILE A 28 40.88 20.99 20.79
N LYS A 29 41.99 21.20 21.52
CA LYS A 29 41.94 21.64 22.92
C LYS A 29 41.24 22.98 23.06
N GLN A 30 41.56 23.93 22.18
CA GLN A 30 40.90 25.23 22.13
C GLN A 30 39.40 25.11 21.82
N LEU A 31 39.01 24.21 20.90
CA LEU A 31 37.60 23.93 20.62
C LEU A 31 36.87 23.36 21.85
N LEU A 32 37.50 22.46 22.61
CA LEU A 32 36.91 21.90 23.83
C LEU A 32 36.75 22.97 24.92
N GLU A 33 37.77 23.81 25.11
CA GLU A 33 37.74 24.92 26.08
C GLU A 33 36.66 25.95 25.74
N TYR A 34 36.66 26.44 24.48
CA TYR A 34 35.66 27.40 24.02
C TYR A 34 34.28 26.80 23.92
N GLY A 35 34.17 25.54 23.47
CA GLY A 35 32.91 24.82 23.33
C GLY A 35 32.23 24.56 24.68
N ASN A 36 32.96 24.06 25.68
CA ASN A 36 32.40 23.83 27.01
C ASN A 36 31.99 25.15 27.69
N SER A 37 32.82 26.19 27.55
CA SER A 37 32.48 27.53 28.04
C SER A 37 31.23 28.07 27.33
N PHE A 38 31.12 27.87 26.02
CA PHE A 38 29.97 28.31 25.23
C PHE A 38 28.68 27.59 25.61
N LEU A 39 28.72 26.29 25.84
CA LEU A 39 27.56 25.48 26.21
C LEU A 39 27.06 25.78 27.63
N THR A 40 27.96 26.13 28.56
CA THR A 40 27.63 26.37 29.98
C THR A 40 27.39 27.84 30.32
N GLU A 41 27.82 28.78 29.47
CA GLU A 41 27.63 30.22 29.69
C GLU A 41 26.15 30.62 29.56
N ASN A 42 25.68 31.39 30.54
CA ASN A 42 24.31 31.90 30.64
C ASN A 42 24.22 33.39 30.30
N GLU A 43 25.33 34.13 30.37
CA GLU A 43 25.36 35.55 30.03
C GLU A 43 25.41 35.77 28.51
N ILE A 44 24.34 36.36 27.96
CA ILE A 44 24.14 36.52 26.50
C ILE A 44 25.32 37.22 25.80
N VAL A 45 25.90 38.26 26.40
CA VAL A 45 26.99 39.05 25.79
C VAL A 45 28.29 38.24 25.70
N LYS A 46 28.66 37.54 26.78
CA LYS A 46 29.81 36.63 26.79
C LYS A 46 29.59 35.44 25.87
N LYS A 47 28.38 34.87 25.89
CA LYS A 47 27.99 33.75 25.02
C LYS A 47 28.07 34.12 23.53
N ARG A 48 27.74 35.36 23.14
CA ARG A 48 27.95 35.88 21.76
C ARG A 48 29.43 35.98 21.37
N LYS A 49 30.31 36.43 22.29
CA LYS A 49 31.77 36.46 22.04
C LYS A 49 32.33 35.05 21.89
N LEU A 50 31.94 34.14 22.79
CA LEU A 50 32.30 32.72 22.74
C LEU A 50 31.81 32.05 21.45
N ARG A 51 30.59 32.37 20.98
CA ARG A 51 30.08 31.89 19.68
C ARG A 51 31.03 32.24 18.55
N ALA A 52 31.47 33.50 18.45
CA ALA A 52 32.38 33.93 17.40
C ALA A 52 33.73 33.19 17.47
N GLN A 53 34.25 32.95 18.68
CA GLN A 53 35.47 32.17 18.89
C GLN A 53 35.29 30.71 18.49
N VAL A 54 34.18 30.07 18.87
CA VAL A 54 33.85 28.69 18.49
C VAL A 54 33.73 28.56 16.97
N VAL A 55 32.98 29.44 16.29
CA VAL A 55 32.83 29.40 14.82
C VAL A 55 34.18 29.60 14.11
N ASN A 56 35.01 30.53 14.58
CA ASN A 56 36.35 30.74 14.04
C ASN A 56 37.27 29.53 14.25
N GLN A 57 37.19 28.90 15.43
CA GLN A 57 37.99 27.71 15.74
C GLN A 57 37.57 26.50 14.90
N ILE A 58 36.26 26.33 14.69
CA ILE A 58 35.72 25.29 13.81
C ILE A 58 36.21 25.50 12.38
N ARG A 59 36.18 26.74 11.87
CA ARG A 59 36.72 27.07 10.54
C ARG A 59 38.18 26.65 10.42
N GLU A 60 39.02 27.02 11.41
CA GLU A 60 40.44 26.68 11.43
C GLU A 60 40.67 25.17 11.43
N ILE A 61 39.88 24.41 12.21
CA ILE A 61 39.94 22.94 12.22
C ILE A 61 39.55 22.36 10.85
N VAL A 62 38.47 22.86 10.23
CA VAL A 62 38.02 22.37 8.93
C VAL A 62 39.06 22.65 7.84
N ASP A 63 39.61 23.87 7.78
CA ASP A 63 40.66 24.24 6.80
C ASP A 63 41.95 23.46 7.02
N TYR A 64 42.38 23.27 8.27
CA TYR A 64 43.66 22.63 8.54
C TYR A 64 43.59 21.11 8.45
N LYS A 65 42.58 20.52 9.10
CA LYS A 65 42.48 19.08 9.32
C LYS A 65 41.78 18.37 8.18
N TYR A 66 40.62 18.85 7.75
CA TYR A 66 39.80 18.16 6.75
C TYR A 66 40.26 18.46 5.31
N ASP A 67 40.89 19.61 5.04
CA ASP A 67 41.67 19.82 3.80
C ASP A 67 42.98 19.01 3.80
N GLY A 68 43.63 18.89 4.97
CA GLY A 68 44.84 18.08 5.16
C GLY A 68 44.62 16.58 4.95
N MET A 69 43.45 16.05 5.34
CA MET A 69 43.04 14.65 5.11
C MET A 69 42.97 14.26 3.63
N ILE A 70 42.81 15.22 2.72
CA ILE A 70 42.81 14.99 1.27
C ILE A 70 44.24 14.91 0.72
N ARG A 71 45.21 15.61 1.33
CA ARG A 71 46.60 15.72 0.85
C ARG A 71 47.56 14.72 1.50
N MET A 72 47.21 14.20 2.69
CA MET A 72 48.05 13.30 3.47
C MET A 72 47.45 11.89 3.48
N ASP A 73 47.85 11.09 2.49
CA ASP A 73 47.47 9.70 2.29
C ASP A 73 47.79 8.73 3.47
N ALA A 74 48.27 9.20 4.63
CA ALA A 74 49.24 8.43 5.42
C ALA A 74 49.01 8.20 6.92
N PHE A 75 47.98 8.74 7.61
CA PHE A 75 47.93 8.60 9.09
C PHE A 75 46.57 8.33 9.74
N LEU A 76 45.64 7.68 9.05
CA LEU A 76 44.44 7.17 9.72
C LEU A 76 44.69 5.76 10.28
N THR A 77 45.34 5.67 11.45
CA THR A 77 45.41 4.42 12.25
C THR A 77 44.08 4.18 12.96
N THR A 78 43.79 2.94 13.34
CA THR A 78 42.51 2.51 13.96
C THR A 78 42.16 3.31 15.23
N ALA A 79 43.17 3.78 15.97
CA ALA A 79 43.01 4.57 17.18
C ALA A 79 42.52 6.02 16.94
N CYS A 80 42.74 6.60 15.76
CA CYS A 80 42.34 7.98 15.48
C CYS A 80 40.87 8.11 15.04
N PHE A 81 40.18 7.03 14.66
CA PHE A 81 38.83 7.12 14.08
C PHE A 81 37.76 7.58 15.06
N GLU A 82 37.71 7.00 16.26
CA GLU A 82 36.75 7.40 17.28
C GLU A 82 36.99 8.84 17.73
N ASP A 83 38.24 9.30 17.73
CA ASP A 83 38.58 10.70 17.99
C ASP A 83 38.04 11.62 16.89
N HIS A 84 38.21 11.27 15.62
CA HIS A 84 37.67 12.04 14.48
C HIS A 84 36.14 12.10 14.51
N LYS A 85 35.49 10.98 14.84
CA LYS A 85 34.03 10.89 14.96
C LYS A 85 33.52 11.78 16.09
N SER A 86 34.10 11.65 17.29
CA SER A 86 33.74 12.46 18.46
C SER A 86 33.95 13.95 18.21
N GLN A 87 35.01 14.32 17.49
CA GLN A 87 35.28 15.72 17.14
C GLN A 87 34.26 16.29 16.16
N LEU A 88 33.87 15.54 15.13
CA LEU A 88 32.83 15.96 14.19
C LEU A 88 31.45 16.01 14.84
N GLU A 89 31.14 15.09 15.76
CA GLU A 89 29.95 15.14 16.61
C GLU A 89 29.92 16.42 17.44
N LEU A 90 31.04 16.77 18.07
CA LEU A 90 31.19 18.02 18.83
C LEU A 90 31.05 19.24 17.93
N ILE A 91 31.74 19.28 16.78
CA ILE A 91 31.65 20.38 15.80
C ILE A 91 30.20 20.57 15.36
N THR A 92 29.52 19.49 14.98
CA THR A 92 28.12 19.54 14.54
C THR A 92 27.24 20.08 15.67
N THR A 93 27.41 19.60 16.90
CA THR A 93 26.64 20.05 18.08
C THR A 93 26.85 21.53 18.36
N LEU A 94 28.12 21.98 18.37
CA LEU A 94 28.47 23.38 18.61
C LEU A 94 27.93 24.31 17.51
N LEU A 95 27.91 23.86 16.25
CA LEU A 95 27.33 24.61 15.15
C LEU A 95 25.81 24.75 15.25
N MET A 96 25.11 23.67 15.61
CA MET A 96 23.66 23.72 15.84
C MET A 96 23.33 24.73 16.95
N GLU A 97 24.09 24.73 18.05
CA GLU A 97 23.86 25.65 19.15
C GLU A 97 24.28 27.10 18.82
N ALA A 98 25.39 27.28 18.11
CA ALA A 98 25.79 28.58 17.57
C ALA A 98 24.73 29.17 16.63
N HIS A 99 24.14 28.33 15.76
CA HIS A 99 23.09 28.74 14.84
C HIS A 99 21.79 29.12 15.56
N ARG A 100 21.38 28.36 16.60
CA ARG A 100 20.20 28.68 17.42
C ARG A 100 20.29 30.06 18.07
N MET A 101 21.48 30.46 18.51
CA MET A 101 21.69 31.78 19.12
C MET A 101 21.61 32.93 18.10
N SER A 102 22.18 32.73 16.93
CA SER A 102 22.07 33.66 15.80
C SER A 102 22.40 32.88 14.54
N GLN A 103 21.58 33.04 13.51
CA GLN A 103 21.72 32.28 12.27
C GLN A 103 23.16 32.41 11.73
N LEU A 104 23.72 31.27 11.35
CA LEU A 104 25.00 31.22 10.65
C LEU A 104 24.79 31.71 9.22
N LYS A 105 25.81 32.36 8.67
CA LYS A 105 25.78 32.84 7.29
C LYS A 105 25.70 31.65 6.31
N PRO A 106 24.84 31.70 5.27
CA PRO A 106 24.67 30.60 4.32
C PRO A 106 25.97 30.24 3.59
N GLU A 107 26.80 31.23 3.29
CA GLU A 107 28.09 31.06 2.63
C GLU A 107 29.05 30.22 3.48
N PHE A 108 29.02 30.40 4.81
CA PHE A 108 29.79 29.58 5.74
C PHE A 108 29.31 28.13 5.75
N VAL A 109 27.98 27.92 5.72
CA VAL A 109 27.38 26.58 5.67
C VAL A 109 27.74 25.89 4.35
N LYS A 110 27.55 26.56 3.20
CA LYS A 110 27.92 26.06 1.85
C LYS A 110 29.41 25.71 1.78
N TRP A 111 30.28 26.57 2.31
CA TRP A 111 31.73 26.33 2.38
C TRP A 111 32.08 25.07 3.17
N MET A 112 31.48 24.89 4.34
CA MET A 112 31.71 23.71 5.17
C MET A 112 31.19 22.43 4.50
N LEU A 113 30.02 22.50 3.84
CA LEU A 113 29.49 21.38 3.06
C LEU A 113 30.46 20.96 1.95
N CYS A 114 31.01 21.91 1.18
CA CYS A 114 32.03 21.63 0.17
C CYS A 114 33.27 20.95 0.75
N ARG A 115 33.79 21.43 1.89
CA ARG A 115 34.96 20.84 2.54
C ARG A 115 34.73 19.39 2.94
N LEU A 116 33.59 19.10 3.59
CA LEU A 116 33.25 17.75 4.02
C LEU A 116 33.00 16.82 2.82
N MET A 117 32.29 17.29 1.79
CA MET A 117 32.08 16.55 0.54
C MET A 117 33.41 16.26 -0.16
N ARG A 118 34.34 17.22 -0.18
CA ARG A 118 35.69 17.04 -0.72
C ARG A 118 36.48 16.01 0.08
N SER A 119 36.39 16.00 1.40
CA SER A 119 37.05 14.95 2.21
C SER A 119 36.55 13.55 1.86
N ARG A 120 35.27 13.41 1.50
CA ARG A 120 34.69 12.13 1.07
C ARG A 120 35.20 11.63 -0.29
N THR A 121 35.73 12.49 -1.16
CA THR A 121 36.27 12.02 -2.46
C THR A 121 37.57 11.22 -2.29
N CYS A 122 38.22 11.29 -1.12
CA CYS A 122 39.34 10.42 -0.77
C CYS A 122 38.85 9.00 -0.42
N SER A 123 39.28 7.99 -1.19
CA SER A 123 38.84 6.60 -1.03
C SER A 123 39.06 6.03 0.38
N LYS A 124 40.18 6.35 1.03
CA LYS A 124 40.50 5.90 2.40
C LYS A 124 39.58 6.53 3.45
N VAL A 125 39.24 7.80 3.27
CA VAL A 125 38.31 8.52 4.16
C VAL A 125 36.90 7.99 3.94
N GLU A 126 36.47 7.82 2.71
CA GLU A 126 35.14 7.29 2.39
C GLU A 126 34.92 5.89 2.96
N ALA A 127 35.89 4.99 2.81
CA ALA A 127 35.80 3.62 3.31
C ALA A 127 35.67 3.51 4.84
N ARG A 128 36.12 4.52 5.60
CA ARG A 128 36.17 4.45 7.08
C ARG A 128 35.28 5.47 7.79
N LEU A 129 35.10 6.65 7.22
CA LEU A 129 34.32 7.76 7.79
C LEU A 129 33.20 8.24 6.87
N GLY A 130 33.09 7.74 5.63
CA GLY A 130 32.17 8.26 4.61
C GLY A 130 30.72 8.35 5.07
N GLY A 131 30.18 7.26 5.63
CA GLY A 131 28.80 7.24 6.15
C GLY A 131 28.56 8.21 7.30
N PHE A 132 29.57 8.45 8.16
CA PHE A 132 29.46 9.38 9.28
C PHE A 132 29.60 10.84 8.82
N LEU A 133 30.52 11.11 7.89
CA LEU A 133 30.64 12.41 7.22
C LEU A 133 29.34 12.75 6.49
N GLN A 134 28.68 11.79 5.83
CA GLN A 134 27.40 12.02 5.19
C GLN A 134 26.30 12.41 6.17
N ARG A 135 26.27 11.82 7.37
CA ARG A 135 25.35 12.26 8.44
C ARG A 135 25.64 13.69 8.87
N CYS A 136 26.91 14.05 9.05
CA CYS A 136 27.31 15.42 9.39
C CYS A 136 26.89 16.41 8.29
N ILE A 137 27.13 16.06 7.02
CA ILE A 137 26.68 16.84 5.85
C ILE A 137 25.16 17.08 5.92
N ILE A 138 24.36 16.03 6.13
CA ILE A 138 22.90 16.16 6.25
C ILE A 138 22.51 17.07 7.43
N HIS A 139 23.15 16.91 8.59
CA HIS A 139 22.86 17.74 9.77
C HIS A 139 23.23 19.21 9.55
N ILE A 140 24.36 19.47 8.91
CA ILE A 140 24.82 20.82 8.59
C ILE A 140 23.92 21.46 7.54
N THR A 141 23.45 20.73 6.53
CA THR A 141 22.52 21.27 5.53
C THR A 141 21.22 21.74 6.16
N ARG A 142 20.77 21.15 7.27
CA ARG A 142 19.57 21.58 8.03
C ARG A 142 19.74 22.93 8.75
N LEU A 143 20.94 23.51 8.73
CA LEU A 143 21.20 24.87 9.21
C LEU A 143 20.78 25.93 8.19
N LEU A 144 20.54 25.54 6.93
CA LEU A 144 19.95 26.43 5.94
C LEU A 144 18.45 26.55 6.19
N ASP A 145 17.91 27.76 6.08
CA ASP A 145 16.47 27.97 6.17
C ASP A 145 15.72 27.44 4.93
N ALA A 146 14.38 27.52 4.92
CA ALA A 146 13.58 26.99 3.83
C ALA A 146 13.86 27.68 2.47
N GLN A 147 14.17 28.98 2.48
CA GLN A 147 14.46 29.75 1.26
C GLN A 147 15.88 29.42 0.75
N GLU A 148 16.84 29.34 1.66
CA GLU A 148 18.23 28.98 1.37
C GLU A 148 18.35 27.53 0.89
N LEU A 149 17.57 26.60 1.45
CA LEU A 149 17.49 25.22 0.97
C LEU A 149 16.95 25.13 -0.45
N LEU A 150 16.00 26.00 -0.81
CA LEU A 150 15.48 26.08 -2.17
C LEU A 150 16.55 26.63 -3.14
N VAL A 151 17.27 27.69 -2.75
CA VAL A 151 18.40 28.23 -3.54
C VAL A 151 19.49 27.18 -3.71
N PHE A 152 19.85 26.49 -2.61
CA PHE A 152 20.79 25.38 -2.62
C PHE A 152 20.35 24.29 -3.62
N ALA A 153 19.09 23.84 -3.53
CA ALA A 153 18.55 22.81 -4.42
C ALA A 153 18.62 23.24 -5.90
N ARG A 154 18.26 24.48 -6.22
CA ARG A 154 18.34 25.01 -7.59
C ARG A 154 19.76 24.95 -8.13
N HIS A 155 20.72 25.37 -7.32
CA HIS A 155 22.13 25.35 -7.70
C HIS A 155 22.65 23.92 -7.87
N THR A 156 22.38 23.04 -6.90
CA THR A 156 22.85 21.65 -6.94
C THR A 156 22.17 20.80 -8.01
N ILE A 157 20.95 21.13 -8.45
CA ILE A 157 20.33 20.51 -9.63
C ILE A 157 21.16 20.79 -10.89
N ASN A 158 21.59 22.03 -11.11
CA ASN A 158 22.41 22.39 -12.28
C ASN A 158 23.78 21.71 -12.20
N GLN A 159 24.39 21.67 -11.02
CA GLN A 159 25.67 20.95 -10.83
C GLN A 159 25.52 19.44 -11.07
N LEU A 160 24.45 18.82 -10.57
CA LEU A 160 24.17 17.41 -10.86
C LEU A 160 23.96 17.16 -12.35
N LEU A 161 23.32 18.10 -13.07
CA LEU A 161 23.17 18.00 -14.51
C LEU A 161 24.54 17.98 -15.21
N GLY A 162 25.43 18.91 -14.87
CA GLY A 162 26.80 18.94 -15.39
C GLY A 162 27.57 17.65 -15.10
N LEU A 163 27.47 17.13 -13.88
CA LEU A 163 28.14 15.88 -13.47
C LEU A 163 27.61 14.62 -14.16
N VAL A 164 26.30 14.56 -14.46
CA VAL A 164 25.63 13.34 -14.95
C VAL A 164 25.44 13.34 -16.46
N VAL A 165 25.31 14.51 -17.07
CA VAL A 165 25.00 14.65 -18.51
C VAL A 165 26.17 15.23 -19.29
N GLU A 166 26.91 16.18 -18.72
CA GLU A 166 27.99 16.89 -19.41
C GLU A 166 29.39 16.39 -19.01
N ASP A 167 29.45 15.35 -18.17
CA ASP A 167 30.67 14.71 -17.66
C ASP A 167 31.67 15.70 -17.01
N GLU A 168 31.17 16.74 -16.34
CA GLU A 168 32.03 17.73 -15.68
C GLU A 168 32.97 17.10 -14.62
N TYR A 169 34.16 17.70 -14.48
CA TYR A 169 35.22 17.27 -13.55
C TYR A 169 35.33 18.16 -12.30
N SER A 170 34.32 18.97 -12.02
CA SER A 170 34.28 19.80 -10.82
C SER A 170 32.86 19.98 -10.32
N PHE A 171 32.70 20.01 -9.01
CA PHE A 171 31.45 20.37 -8.35
C PHE A 171 31.64 21.64 -7.55
N CYS A 172 30.74 22.61 -7.65
CA CYS A 172 30.88 23.90 -6.97
C CYS A 172 29.58 24.29 -6.27
N LEU A 173 29.66 24.86 -5.05
CA LEU A 173 28.52 25.47 -4.36
C LEU A 173 28.53 27.01 -4.40
N LYS A 174 29.38 27.62 -5.24
CA LYS A 174 29.37 29.07 -5.45
C LYS A 174 28.25 29.48 -6.39
N ASP A 175 27.46 30.47 -6.00
CA ASP A 175 26.46 31.07 -6.87
C ASP A 175 27.17 31.95 -7.93
N ALA A 176 26.76 31.84 -9.20
CA ALA A 176 27.43 32.53 -10.31
C ALA A 176 27.25 34.07 -10.29
N GLU A 177 26.25 34.57 -9.56
CA GLU A 177 25.87 35.99 -9.50
C GLU A 177 26.41 36.74 -8.27
N GLU A 178 27.11 36.07 -7.35
CA GLU A 178 27.65 36.75 -6.16
C GLU A 178 28.85 37.66 -6.53
N PRO A 179 28.77 38.99 -6.30
CA PRO A 179 29.91 39.86 -6.46
C PRO A 179 31.05 39.41 -5.55
N SER A 180 32.27 39.49 -6.09
CA SER A 180 33.53 39.00 -5.55
C SER A 180 34.03 39.70 -4.28
N SER A 181 33.13 40.11 -3.36
CA SER A 181 33.44 41.04 -2.26
C SER A 181 33.53 40.43 -0.86
N MET A 182 33.60 39.10 -0.68
CA MET A 182 34.10 38.52 0.59
C MET A 182 35.12 37.41 0.34
N ASP A 183 36.39 37.75 0.51
CA ASP A 183 37.57 36.88 0.32
C ASP A 183 37.63 35.64 1.24
N LEU A 184 36.79 35.56 2.27
CA LEU A 184 36.93 34.58 3.37
C LEU A 184 36.49 33.15 3.03
N TYR A 185 35.57 32.94 2.07
CA TYR A 185 34.97 31.62 1.78
C TYR A 185 35.07 31.23 0.29
N LYS A 186 36.17 31.63 -0.37
CA LYS A 186 36.35 31.50 -1.83
C LYS A 186 36.44 30.06 -2.38
N ASP A 187 36.86 29.09 -1.57
CA ASP A 187 37.10 27.72 -2.01
C ASP A 187 35.88 26.82 -1.76
N THR A 188 34.86 26.96 -2.60
CA THR A 188 33.65 26.11 -2.63
C THR A 188 33.65 25.16 -3.83
N SER A 189 34.83 24.91 -4.42
CA SER A 189 35.00 23.97 -5.53
C SER A 189 35.58 22.64 -5.05
N VAL A 190 35.02 21.55 -5.56
CA VAL A 190 35.48 20.18 -5.35
C VAL A 190 36.00 19.69 -6.70
N PRO A 191 37.32 19.69 -6.94
CA PRO A 191 37.87 19.08 -8.13
C PRO A 191 37.62 17.57 -8.06
N LEU A 192 37.07 17.01 -9.12
CA LEU A 192 36.83 15.58 -9.24
C LEU A 192 38.01 14.97 -9.98
N LEU A 193 38.52 13.88 -9.42
CA LEU A 193 39.55 13.12 -10.09
C LEU A 193 38.91 12.42 -11.31
N PRO A 194 39.69 12.09 -12.36
CA PRO A 194 39.17 11.36 -13.51
C PRO A 194 38.62 9.96 -13.20
N ASN A 195 38.76 9.50 -11.94
CA ASN A 195 38.19 8.23 -11.48
C ASN A 195 36.69 8.38 -11.19
N THR A 196 35.91 7.35 -11.56
CA THR A 196 34.45 7.35 -11.41
C THR A 196 34.01 7.47 -9.94
N SER A 197 34.81 6.97 -9.00
CA SER A 197 34.48 6.93 -7.57
C SER A 197 34.27 8.32 -6.95
N SER A 198 35.09 9.32 -7.29
CA SER A 198 34.97 10.66 -6.70
C SER A 198 33.67 11.35 -7.12
N ARG A 199 33.28 11.20 -8.39
CA ARG A 199 32.02 11.71 -8.94
C ARG A 199 30.81 11.02 -8.29
N GLU A 200 30.84 9.69 -8.19
CA GLU A 200 29.78 8.90 -7.57
C GLU A 200 29.54 9.30 -6.11
N THR A 201 30.61 9.53 -5.33
CA THR A 201 30.50 9.98 -3.95
C THR A 201 29.79 11.33 -3.83
N ILE A 202 30.06 12.27 -4.72
CA ILE A 202 29.39 13.59 -4.71
C ILE A 202 27.93 13.45 -5.12
N ILE A 203 27.62 12.69 -6.17
CA ILE A 203 26.24 12.41 -6.59
C ILE A 203 25.44 11.80 -5.43
N LEU A 204 25.98 10.78 -4.76
CA LEU A 204 25.35 10.15 -3.60
C LEU A 204 25.13 11.13 -2.45
N SER A 205 26.13 11.98 -2.17
CA SER A 205 26.02 12.99 -1.11
C SER A 205 24.83 13.91 -1.32
N ILE A 206 24.61 14.37 -2.56
CA ILE A 206 23.53 15.29 -2.91
C ILE A 206 22.18 14.56 -2.92
N LEU A 207 22.11 13.35 -3.47
CA LEU A 207 20.88 12.55 -3.46
C LEU A 207 20.40 12.25 -2.02
N ASP A 208 21.33 11.94 -1.12
CA ASP A 208 21.00 11.73 0.29
C ASP A 208 20.55 13.02 0.99
N ILE A 209 21.13 14.18 0.64
CA ILE A 209 20.62 15.48 1.10
C ILE A 209 19.16 15.65 0.65
N TYR A 210 18.86 15.42 -0.63
CA TYR A 210 17.50 15.54 -1.18
C TYR A 210 16.50 14.59 -0.51
N ARG A 211 16.95 13.42 -0.05
CA ARG A 211 16.10 12.44 0.65
C ARG A 211 15.88 12.76 2.13
N HIS A 212 16.83 13.42 2.79
CA HIS A 212 16.83 13.59 4.25
C HIS A 212 16.63 15.02 4.73
N CYS A 213 16.72 16.01 3.84
CA CYS A 213 16.39 17.40 4.12
C CYS A 213 15.01 17.74 3.56
N SER A 214 14.24 18.53 4.29
CA SER A 214 12.85 18.90 3.93
C SER A 214 12.80 19.95 2.83
N ILE A 215 13.36 19.65 1.66
CA ILE A 215 13.38 20.53 0.50
C ILE A 215 11.98 20.54 -0.13
N ASN A 216 11.39 21.72 -0.25
CA ASN A 216 10.11 21.88 -0.94
C ASN A 216 10.32 21.89 -2.46
N PHE A 217 10.42 20.71 -3.07
CA PHE A 217 10.54 20.56 -4.53
C PHE A 217 9.37 21.18 -5.30
N GLY A 218 8.20 21.38 -4.67
CA GLY A 218 7.07 22.07 -5.28
C GLY A 218 7.25 23.57 -5.47
N ALA A 219 8.27 24.18 -4.84
CA ALA A 219 8.63 25.58 -5.05
C ALA A 219 9.68 25.78 -6.17
N LEU A 220 10.12 24.70 -6.82
CA LEU A 220 11.02 24.78 -7.97
C LEU A 220 10.27 25.26 -9.22
N ARG A 221 10.98 25.96 -10.10
CA ARG A 221 10.46 26.33 -11.41
C ARG A 221 10.32 25.08 -12.30
N PRO A 222 9.39 25.06 -13.26
CA PRO A 222 9.21 23.90 -14.15
C PRO A 222 10.50 23.44 -14.85
N GLU A 223 11.35 24.38 -15.27
CA GLU A 223 12.66 24.09 -15.87
C GLU A 223 13.63 23.38 -14.91
N GLU A 224 13.65 23.79 -13.64
CA GLU A 224 14.50 23.22 -12.60
C GLU A 224 14.03 21.79 -12.26
N LEU A 225 12.71 21.60 -12.16
CA LEU A 225 12.11 20.29 -11.95
C LEU A 225 12.37 19.36 -13.13
N ALA A 226 12.30 19.86 -14.37
CA ALA A 226 12.62 19.09 -15.58
C ALA A 226 14.08 18.62 -15.59
N ARG A 227 15.04 19.48 -15.22
CA ARG A 227 16.46 19.12 -15.07
C ARG A 227 16.66 18.04 -14.00
N LEU A 228 15.99 18.17 -12.84
CA LEU A 228 16.04 17.16 -11.78
C LEU A 228 15.53 15.80 -12.26
N TRP A 229 14.40 15.77 -12.97
CA TRP A 229 13.87 14.51 -13.52
C TRP A 229 14.79 13.89 -14.57
N LEU A 230 15.45 14.70 -15.41
CA LEU A 230 16.44 14.21 -16.37
C LEU A 230 17.62 13.54 -15.67
N VAL A 231 18.16 14.18 -14.63
CA VAL A 231 19.22 13.63 -13.78
C VAL A 231 18.77 12.30 -13.15
N ILE A 232 17.60 12.27 -12.49
CA ILE A 232 17.08 11.05 -11.86
C ILE A 232 16.96 9.91 -12.87
N THR A 233 16.40 10.19 -14.05
CA THR A 233 16.19 9.18 -15.11
C THR A 233 17.51 8.57 -15.58
N ARG A 234 18.57 9.37 -15.72
CA ARG A 234 19.92 8.89 -16.07
C ARG A 234 20.55 8.07 -14.95
N LEU A 235 20.39 8.51 -13.69
CA LEU A 235 20.95 7.81 -12.54
C LEU A 235 20.26 6.46 -12.25
N CYS A 236 19.02 6.26 -12.70
CA CYS A 236 18.34 4.96 -12.66
C CYS A 236 19.02 3.87 -13.51
N THR A 237 19.96 4.24 -14.40
CA THR A 237 20.79 3.30 -15.19
C THR A 237 22.24 3.24 -14.74
N SER A 238 22.59 3.87 -13.62
CA SER A 238 23.94 3.79 -13.09
C SER A 238 24.32 2.34 -12.78
N GLU A 239 25.56 1.96 -13.11
CA GLU A 239 26.15 0.68 -12.70
C GLU A 239 26.29 0.58 -11.18
N THR A 240 26.37 1.72 -10.50
CA THR A 240 26.48 1.82 -9.04
C THR A 240 25.11 1.64 -8.39
N HIS A 241 24.89 0.47 -7.78
CA HIS A 241 23.63 0.11 -7.11
C HIS A 241 23.15 1.15 -6.09
N ALA A 242 24.06 1.76 -5.32
CA ALA A 242 23.71 2.78 -4.34
C ALA A 242 23.12 4.06 -4.98
N ILE A 243 23.65 4.46 -6.15
CA ILE A 243 23.16 5.61 -6.92
C ILE A 243 21.80 5.28 -7.50
N GLN A 244 21.69 4.12 -8.14
CA GLN A 244 20.45 3.64 -8.74
C GLN A 244 19.32 3.59 -7.69
N LYS A 245 19.58 3.01 -6.52
CA LYS A 245 18.63 2.97 -5.39
C LYS A 245 18.20 4.37 -4.94
N SER A 246 19.17 5.27 -4.74
CA SER A 246 18.89 6.62 -4.25
C SER A 246 18.09 7.45 -5.27
N ALA A 247 18.37 7.29 -6.56
CA ALA A 247 17.63 7.92 -7.64
C ALA A 247 16.20 7.39 -7.72
N LEU A 248 15.99 6.07 -7.65
CA LEU A 248 14.66 5.46 -7.64
C LEU A 248 13.81 5.95 -6.45
N LEU A 249 14.39 6.01 -5.25
CA LEU A 249 13.71 6.51 -4.05
C LEU A 249 13.33 7.98 -4.16
N LEU A 250 14.22 8.82 -4.72
CA LEU A 250 13.92 10.22 -4.97
C LEU A 250 12.81 10.37 -6.03
N GLY A 251 12.87 9.61 -7.11
CA GLY A 251 11.81 9.56 -8.13
C GLY A 251 10.46 9.16 -7.53
N GLN A 252 10.43 8.10 -6.71
CA GLN A 252 9.23 7.67 -5.99
C GLN A 252 8.66 8.78 -5.10
N HIS A 253 9.52 9.51 -4.39
CA HIS A 253 9.14 10.63 -3.54
C HIS A 253 8.49 11.75 -4.39
N LEU A 254 9.13 12.18 -5.47
CA LEU A 254 8.59 13.21 -6.36
C LEU A 254 7.24 12.82 -6.97
N LEU A 255 7.08 11.56 -7.38
CA LEU A 255 5.79 11.03 -7.87
C LEU A 255 4.70 11.10 -6.79
N SER A 256 5.03 10.70 -5.57
CA SER A 256 4.09 10.65 -4.44
C SER A 256 3.57 12.05 -4.05
N PHE A 257 4.40 13.08 -4.24
CA PHE A 257 4.03 14.49 -4.01
C PHE A 257 3.49 15.21 -5.27
N ASN A 258 3.17 14.45 -6.32
CA ASN A 258 2.64 14.96 -7.59
C ASN A 258 3.54 16.00 -8.28
N GLN A 259 4.85 15.95 -8.03
CA GLN A 259 5.83 16.86 -8.63
C GLN A 259 6.29 16.32 -9.99
N THR A 260 5.37 16.27 -10.95
CA THR A 260 5.60 15.65 -12.26
C THR A 260 5.80 16.70 -13.36
N PHE A 261 6.57 16.33 -14.39
CA PHE A 261 6.78 17.15 -15.59
C PHE A 261 6.66 16.25 -16.83
N GLY A 262 5.80 16.61 -17.80
CA GLY A 262 5.30 15.68 -18.84
C GLY A 262 6.38 14.86 -19.56
N VAL A 263 7.35 15.52 -20.20
CA VAL A 263 8.41 14.84 -20.97
C VAL A 263 9.29 13.96 -20.07
N ALA A 264 9.60 14.45 -18.88
CA ALA A 264 10.52 13.78 -17.98
C ALA A 264 9.85 12.59 -17.25
N MET A 265 8.55 12.72 -16.94
CA MET A 265 7.69 11.64 -16.47
C MET A 265 7.64 10.51 -17.49
N ARG A 266 7.50 10.84 -18.78
CA ARG A 266 7.52 9.84 -19.85
C ARG A 266 8.81 9.03 -19.83
N SER A 267 9.96 9.70 -19.89
CA SER A 267 11.27 9.05 -19.90
C SER A 267 11.51 8.22 -18.63
N PHE A 268 11.05 8.71 -17.48
CA PHE A 268 11.14 7.97 -16.22
C PHE A 268 10.30 6.69 -16.25
N VAL A 269 9.02 6.76 -16.65
CA VAL A 269 8.15 5.57 -16.77
C VAL A 269 8.73 4.55 -17.76
N ASP A 270 9.18 5.01 -18.94
CA ASP A 270 9.84 4.15 -19.93
C ASP A 270 11.03 3.39 -19.33
N LYS A 271 11.81 4.07 -18.49
CA LYS A 271 12.98 3.52 -17.82
C LYS A 271 12.61 2.52 -16.73
N ILE A 272 11.58 2.81 -15.93
CA ILE A 272 11.09 1.91 -14.88
C ILE A 272 10.55 0.61 -15.49
N ILE A 273 9.77 0.70 -16.56
CA ILE A 273 9.29 -0.48 -17.30
C ILE A 273 10.48 -1.27 -17.87
N SER A 274 11.49 -0.59 -18.41
CA SER A 274 12.70 -1.25 -18.92
C SER A 274 13.49 -1.99 -17.84
N LEU A 275 13.59 -1.42 -16.63
CA LEU A 275 14.26 -2.07 -15.50
C LEU A 275 13.48 -3.29 -15.00
N GLU A 276 12.15 -3.24 -15.07
CA GLU A 276 11.28 -4.38 -14.76
C GLU A 276 11.44 -5.50 -15.79
N GLU A 277 11.55 -5.17 -17.09
CA GLU A 277 11.78 -6.13 -18.19
C GLU A 277 13.13 -6.82 -18.09
N SER A 278 14.20 -6.06 -17.77
CA SER A 278 15.54 -6.64 -17.65
C SER A 278 15.73 -7.50 -16.39
N GLY A 279 14.82 -7.35 -15.41
CA GLY A 279 14.99 -7.89 -14.07
C GLY A 279 16.03 -7.10 -13.26
N ALA A 280 15.72 -6.82 -11.99
CA ALA A 280 16.64 -6.15 -11.09
C ALA A 280 17.78 -7.09 -10.64
N SER A 281 19.00 -6.57 -10.55
CA SER A 281 20.18 -7.32 -10.05
C SER A 281 20.09 -7.74 -8.57
N SER A 282 19.15 -7.18 -7.81
CA SER A 282 18.94 -7.49 -6.39
C SER A 282 17.46 -7.43 -6.00
N GLN A 283 17.07 -8.22 -4.98
CA GLN A 283 15.72 -8.19 -4.43
C GLN A 283 15.33 -6.83 -3.84
N GLU A 284 16.30 -6.11 -3.26
CA GLU A 284 16.06 -4.78 -2.71
C GLU A 284 15.68 -3.78 -3.80
N LEU A 285 16.42 -3.78 -4.91
CA LEU A 285 16.13 -2.93 -6.07
C LEU A 285 14.77 -3.28 -6.68
N GLN A 286 14.44 -4.58 -6.77
CA GLN A 286 13.14 -5.04 -7.22
C GLN A 286 12.00 -4.51 -6.34
N ARG A 287 12.18 -4.45 -5.01
CA ARG A 287 11.16 -3.88 -4.10
C ARG A 287 10.92 -2.39 -4.38
N HIS A 288 11.97 -1.64 -4.69
CA HIS A 288 11.85 -0.22 -5.04
C HIS A 288 11.15 -0.01 -6.38
N ILE A 289 11.50 -0.80 -7.41
CA ILE A 289 10.82 -0.77 -8.72
C ILE A 289 9.33 -1.09 -8.54
N ASN A 290 9.00 -2.16 -7.81
CA ASN A 290 7.61 -2.51 -7.49
C ASN A 290 6.88 -1.36 -6.76
N GLY A 291 7.55 -0.70 -5.81
CA GLY A 291 7.02 0.45 -5.08
C GLY A 291 6.71 1.64 -5.98
N ILE A 292 7.57 1.92 -6.96
CA ILE A 292 7.34 2.97 -7.96
C ILE A 292 6.18 2.60 -8.89
N LEU A 293 6.15 1.37 -9.40
CA LEU A 293 5.05 0.89 -10.25
C LEU A 293 3.70 0.96 -9.52
N GLN A 294 3.67 0.71 -8.21
CA GLN A 294 2.48 0.88 -7.38
C GLN A 294 2.06 2.35 -7.24
N VAL A 295 3.00 3.28 -7.10
CA VAL A 295 2.71 4.73 -7.07
C VAL A 295 2.19 5.19 -8.42
N LEU A 296 2.81 4.76 -9.52
CA LEU A 296 2.34 5.03 -10.88
C LEU A 296 0.91 4.50 -11.06
N MET A 297 0.65 3.24 -10.71
CA MET A 297 -0.69 2.66 -10.75
C MET A 297 -1.72 3.55 -10.02
N ASN A 298 -1.41 4.01 -8.80
CA ASN A 298 -2.29 4.90 -8.06
C ASN A 298 -2.50 6.25 -8.75
N MET A 299 -1.44 6.86 -9.31
CA MET A 299 -1.55 8.13 -10.02
C MET A 299 -2.44 8.02 -11.26
N PHE A 300 -2.28 6.95 -12.05
CA PHE A 300 -3.10 6.72 -13.24
C PHE A 300 -4.55 6.33 -12.87
N MET A 301 -4.77 5.61 -11.76
CA MET A 301 -6.14 5.37 -11.25
C MET A 301 -6.91 6.65 -10.94
N PHE A 302 -6.22 7.73 -10.54
CA PHE A 302 -6.81 9.02 -10.22
C PHE A 302 -6.40 10.12 -11.21
N CYS A 303 -6.25 9.78 -12.49
CA CYS A 303 -5.71 10.64 -13.54
C CYS A 303 -6.34 12.03 -13.62
N GLU A 304 -7.63 12.15 -13.33
CA GLU A 304 -8.39 13.42 -13.34
C GLU A 304 -7.79 14.47 -12.39
N LYS A 305 -7.08 14.03 -11.34
CA LYS A 305 -6.40 14.90 -10.37
C LYS A 305 -5.00 15.35 -10.81
N HIS A 306 -4.51 14.84 -11.95
CA HIS A 306 -3.13 14.99 -12.38
C HIS A 306 -3.05 15.64 -13.78
N VAL A 307 -2.96 16.98 -13.82
CA VAL A 307 -2.88 17.79 -15.06
C VAL A 307 -1.77 17.29 -16.01
N VAL A 308 -0.65 16.83 -15.47
CA VAL A 308 0.50 16.35 -16.26
C VAL A 308 0.18 15.06 -17.01
N LEU A 309 -0.62 14.15 -16.44
CA LEU A 309 -1.03 12.92 -17.13
C LEU A 309 -1.92 13.23 -18.34
N ASN A 310 -2.65 14.34 -18.32
CA ASN A 310 -3.44 14.79 -19.47
C ASN A 310 -2.55 15.22 -20.64
N THR A 311 -1.33 15.69 -20.39
CA THR A 311 -0.37 16.10 -21.43
C THR A 311 0.36 14.95 -22.13
N ILE A 312 0.32 13.73 -21.58
CA ILE A 312 0.98 12.56 -22.19
C ILE A 312 0.18 12.11 -23.41
N PRO A 313 0.81 12.01 -24.61
CA PRO A 313 0.14 11.54 -25.81
C PRO A 313 -0.36 10.10 -25.68
N ILE A 314 -1.52 9.80 -26.28
CA ILE A 314 -2.10 8.46 -26.29
C ILE A 314 -1.12 7.43 -26.88
N SER A 315 -0.43 7.78 -27.98
CA SER A 315 0.57 6.90 -28.61
C SER A 315 1.66 6.41 -27.65
N VAL A 316 2.04 7.23 -26.66
CA VAL A 316 3.01 6.83 -25.61
C VAL A 316 2.37 5.88 -24.61
N MET A 317 1.13 6.15 -24.20
CA MET A 317 0.40 5.27 -23.28
C MET A 317 0.17 3.89 -23.88
N THR A 318 -0.11 3.79 -25.18
CA THR A 318 -0.28 2.50 -25.87
C THR A 318 1.01 1.70 -25.92
N VAL A 319 2.16 2.35 -26.13
CA VAL A 319 3.49 1.70 -26.03
C VAL A 319 3.71 1.14 -24.61
N TRP A 320 3.36 1.90 -23.56
CA TRP A 320 3.44 1.39 -22.19
C TRP A 320 2.50 0.21 -21.96
N MET A 321 1.27 0.27 -22.48
CA MET A 321 0.31 -0.82 -22.37
C MET A 321 0.84 -2.11 -22.99
N LYS A 322 1.38 -2.06 -24.22
CA LYS A 322 1.97 -3.23 -24.88
C LYS A 322 3.08 -3.87 -24.03
N ARG A 323 4.01 -3.05 -23.54
CA ARG A 323 5.13 -3.50 -22.71
C ARG A 323 4.67 -4.09 -21.37
N LEU A 324 3.74 -3.42 -20.69
CA LEU A 324 3.15 -3.90 -19.44
C LEU A 324 2.35 -5.18 -19.64
N PHE A 325 1.71 -5.35 -20.80
CA PHE A 325 1.01 -6.58 -21.14
C PHE A 325 1.99 -7.75 -21.28
N THR A 326 3.09 -7.59 -22.00
CA THR A 326 4.16 -8.60 -22.11
C THR A 326 4.80 -8.92 -20.74
N LEU A 327 5.03 -7.90 -19.92
CA LEU A 327 5.51 -8.09 -18.54
C LEU A 327 4.50 -8.85 -17.69
N TYR A 328 3.22 -8.56 -17.85
CA TYR A 328 2.18 -9.21 -17.08
C TYR A 328 2.04 -10.69 -17.47
N THR A 329 2.05 -11.02 -18.76
CA THR A 329 1.95 -12.41 -19.23
C THR A 329 3.13 -13.27 -18.79
N SER A 330 4.32 -12.68 -18.64
CA SER A 330 5.52 -13.38 -18.16
C SER A 330 5.63 -13.47 -16.63
N SER A 331 5.18 -12.44 -15.90
CA SER A 331 5.43 -12.33 -14.45
C SER A 331 4.23 -12.63 -13.54
N ASN A 332 3.00 -12.58 -14.06
CA ASN A 332 1.75 -12.70 -13.27
C ASN A 332 1.62 -11.69 -12.10
N LYS A 333 2.28 -10.52 -12.17
CA LYS A 333 2.26 -9.52 -11.10
C LYS A 333 0.97 -8.67 -11.14
N VAL A 334 0.17 -8.74 -10.08
CA VAL A 334 -1.15 -8.07 -9.94
C VAL A 334 -1.09 -6.53 -10.07
N PHE A 335 -0.01 -5.89 -9.63
CA PHE A 335 0.09 -4.43 -9.74
C PHE A 335 0.37 -3.95 -11.18
N ILE A 336 1.09 -4.75 -11.99
CA ILE A 336 1.31 -4.47 -13.43
C ILE A 336 -0.03 -4.50 -14.15
N LEU A 337 -0.85 -5.49 -13.80
CA LEU A 337 -2.21 -5.65 -14.31
C LEU A 337 -3.12 -4.47 -13.96
N ASN A 338 -3.13 -4.04 -12.70
CA ASN A 338 -3.90 -2.85 -12.30
C ASN A 338 -3.39 -1.58 -12.99
N PHE A 339 -2.08 -1.48 -13.23
CA PHE A 339 -1.50 -0.35 -13.95
C PHE A 339 -1.97 -0.34 -15.41
N LEU A 340 -1.99 -1.51 -16.06
CA LEU A 340 -2.56 -1.70 -17.39
C LEU A 340 -4.02 -1.22 -17.46
N ILE A 341 -4.90 -1.65 -16.53
CA ILE A 341 -6.31 -1.18 -16.47
C ILE A 341 -6.39 0.34 -16.40
N SER A 342 -5.55 0.94 -15.55
CA SER A 342 -5.57 2.37 -15.30
C SER A 342 -5.21 3.15 -16.56
N LEU A 343 -4.16 2.72 -17.26
CA LEU A 343 -3.76 3.30 -18.55
C LEU A 343 -4.88 3.18 -19.59
N VAL A 344 -5.51 2.01 -19.65
CA VAL A 344 -6.60 1.76 -20.60
C VAL A 344 -7.77 2.69 -20.36
N ARG A 345 -8.20 2.85 -19.11
CA ARG A 345 -9.29 3.76 -18.77
C ARG A 345 -9.01 5.18 -19.22
N ILE A 346 -7.76 5.63 -19.09
CA ILE A 346 -7.33 6.96 -19.53
C ILE A 346 -7.33 7.06 -21.04
N VAL A 347 -6.86 6.04 -21.75
CA VAL A 347 -6.88 6.00 -23.22
C VAL A 347 -8.32 6.09 -23.69
N ILE A 348 -9.22 5.22 -23.21
CA ILE A 348 -10.65 5.23 -23.59
C ILE A 348 -11.32 6.56 -23.22
N SER A 349 -11.03 7.13 -22.04
CA SER A 349 -11.67 8.38 -21.60
C SER A 349 -11.20 9.59 -22.41
N LYS A 350 -9.91 9.67 -22.76
CA LYS A 350 -9.37 10.70 -23.66
C LYS A 350 -9.80 10.51 -25.11
N GLU A 351 -10.10 9.28 -25.51
CA GLU A 351 -10.44 8.91 -26.90
C GLU A 351 -11.91 9.05 -27.26
N ARG A 352 -12.81 9.15 -26.27
CA ARG A 352 -14.26 9.30 -26.52
C ARG A 352 -14.61 10.47 -27.44
N ASP A 353 -13.70 11.43 -27.59
CA ASP A 353 -13.88 12.64 -28.41
C ASP A 353 -13.20 12.61 -29.80
N SER A 354 -12.22 11.74 -30.08
CA SER A 354 -11.66 11.55 -31.43
C SER A 354 -10.59 10.43 -31.49
N LEU A 355 -10.90 9.27 -32.05
CA LEU A 355 -9.89 8.24 -32.37
C LEU A 355 -9.52 8.32 -33.86
N LYS A 356 -8.23 8.47 -34.15
CA LYS A 356 -7.65 8.19 -35.47
C LYS A 356 -7.52 6.67 -35.64
N THR A 357 -7.79 6.17 -36.84
CA THR A 357 -7.73 4.75 -37.23
C THR A 357 -6.43 4.02 -36.86
N GLU A 358 -5.32 4.74 -36.66
CA GLU A 358 -3.97 4.19 -36.39
C GLU A 358 -3.83 3.49 -35.02
N LEU A 359 -4.62 3.85 -34.00
CA LEU A 359 -4.53 3.27 -32.64
C LEU A 359 -5.53 2.13 -32.41
N GLN A 360 -6.54 2.02 -33.27
CA GLN A 360 -7.61 1.04 -33.15
C GLN A 360 -7.06 -0.40 -33.26
N GLU A 361 -6.12 -0.63 -34.18
CA GLU A 361 -5.49 -1.95 -34.39
C GLU A 361 -4.73 -2.42 -33.14
N GLU A 362 -4.03 -1.52 -32.45
CA GLU A 362 -3.27 -1.87 -31.24
C GLU A 362 -4.19 -2.21 -30.06
N LEU A 363 -5.29 -1.46 -29.90
CA LEU A 363 -6.32 -1.74 -28.91
C LEU A 363 -7.06 -3.04 -29.20
N ASP A 364 -7.34 -3.32 -30.47
CA ASP A 364 -7.99 -4.56 -30.91
C ASP A 364 -7.09 -5.79 -30.71
N ASN A 365 -5.77 -5.66 -30.93
CA ASN A 365 -4.80 -6.71 -30.61
C ASN A 365 -4.75 -6.99 -29.11
N LEU A 366 -4.66 -5.96 -28.27
CA LEU A 366 -4.67 -6.14 -26.80
C LEU A 366 -5.99 -6.75 -26.31
N LYS A 367 -7.12 -6.34 -26.91
CA LYS A 367 -8.43 -6.96 -26.69
C LYS A 367 -8.40 -8.44 -27.05
N SER A 368 -7.81 -8.82 -28.19
CA SER A 368 -7.62 -10.21 -28.57
C SER A 368 -6.81 -10.98 -27.53
N ASP A 369 -5.67 -10.45 -27.10
CA ASP A 369 -4.81 -11.13 -26.14
C ASP A 369 -5.50 -11.31 -24.77
N CYS A 370 -6.31 -10.34 -24.34
CA CYS A 370 -7.12 -10.46 -23.13
C CYS A 370 -8.19 -11.55 -23.25
N LYS A 371 -8.81 -11.72 -24.44
CA LYS A 371 -9.75 -12.81 -24.70
C LYS A 371 -9.05 -14.17 -24.61
N ASP A 372 -7.92 -14.31 -25.28
CA ASP A 372 -7.12 -15.54 -25.28
C ASP A 372 -6.69 -15.91 -23.86
N LEU A 373 -6.32 -14.91 -23.04
CA LEU A 373 -5.99 -15.13 -21.64
C LEU A 373 -7.20 -15.62 -20.83
N ILE A 374 -8.39 -15.03 -21.00
CA ILE A 374 -9.61 -15.49 -20.31
C ILE A 374 -9.88 -16.95 -20.67
N GLU A 375 -9.86 -17.29 -21.96
CA GLU A 375 -10.10 -18.66 -22.43
C GLU A 375 -9.06 -19.65 -21.90
N LYS A 376 -7.78 -19.26 -21.87
CA LYS A 376 -6.72 -20.07 -21.28
C LYS A 376 -6.94 -20.31 -19.78
N LEU A 377 -7.29 -19.26 -19.03
CA LEU A 377 -7.53 -19.36 -17.58
C LEU A 377 -8.74 -20.22 -17.24
N LEU A 378 -9.80 -20.14 -18.05
CA LEU A 378 -10.97 -21.01 -17.92
C LEU A 378 -10.60 -22.48 -18.17
N LYS A 379 -9.75 -22.77 -19.16
CA LYS A 379 -9.25 -24.13 -19.43
C LYS A 379 -8.34 -24.67 -18.32
N GLU A 380 -7.53 -23.82 -17.69
CA GLU A 380 -6.62 -24.22 -16.59
C GLU A 380 -7.36 -24.52 -15.27
N GLY A 381 -8.55 -23.96 -15.05
CA GLY A 381 -9.36 -24.27 -13.87
C GLY A 381 -8.82 -23.71 -12.54
N ASN A 382 -7.96 -22.69 -12.54
CA ASN A 382 -7.23 -22.24 -11.35
C ASN A 382 -7.90 -21.03 -10.65
N GLU A 383 -8.50 -21.27 -9.47
CA GLU A 383 -9.15 -20.22 -8.66
C GLU A 383 -8.21 -19.09 -8.22
N ALA A 384 -6.92 -19.36 -8.01
CA ALA A 384 -5.96 -18.32 -7.60
C ALA A 384 -5.82 -17.21 -8.66
N LYS A 385 -6.23 -17.49 -9.90
CA LYS A 385 -6.19 -16.58 -11.04
C LYS A 385 -7.53 -15.88 -11.34
N VAL A 386 -8.57 -16.04 -10.51
CA VAL A 386 -9.85 -15.34 -10.68
C VAL A 386 -9.67 -13.82 -10.75
N LYS A 387 -8.77 -13.27 -9.92
CA LYS A 387 -8.45 -11.84 -9.94
C LYS A 387 -7.85 -11.39 -11.28
N HIS A 388 -7.07 -12.25 -11.93
CA HIS A 388 -6.47 -11.98 -13.23
C HIS A 388 -7.54 -11.88 -14.31
N MET A 389 -8.48 -12.83 -14.29
CA MET A 389 -9.61 -12.85 -15.22
C MET A 389 -10.56 -11.66 -15.00
N SER A 390 -10.81 -11.27 -13.74
CA SER A 390 -11.65 -10.10 -13.42
C SER A 390 -11.14 -8.82 -14.05
N VAL A 391 -9.81 -8.64 -14.04
CA VAL A 391 -9.18 -7.51 -14.72
C VAL A 391 -9.35 -7.59 -16.23
N SER A 392 -9.07 -8.73 -16.86
CA SER A 392 -9.23 -8.87 -18.31
C SER A 392 -10.68 -8.58 -18.73
N CYS A 393 -11.66 -9.03 -17.95
CA CYS A 393 -13.07 -8.68 -18.15
C CYS A 393 -13.31 -7.17 -18.04
N ALA A 394 -12.77 -6.50 -17.02
CA ALA A 394 -12.89 -5.05 -16.85
C ALA A 394 -12.24 -4.26 -18.00
N PHE A 395 -11.10 -4.74 -18.52
CA PHE A 395 -10.45 -4.17 -19.69
C PHE A 395 -11.34 -4.30 -20.92
N ILE A 396 -11.81 -5.51 -21.22
CA ILE A 396 -12.68 -5.79 -22.37
C ILE A 396 -13.95 -4.93 -22.30
N LEU A 397 -14.60 -4.81 -21.14
CA LEU A 397 -15.79 -3.97 -20.95
C LEU A 397 -15.54 -2.48 -21.27
N GLY A 398 -14.31 -2.00 -21.13
CA GLY A 398 -13.94 -0.64 -21.53
C GLY A 398 -13.84 -0.46 -23.05
N CYS A 399 -13.57 -1.51 -23.81
CA CYS A 399 -13.39 -1.44 -25.25
C CYS A 399 -14.71 -1.46 -26.02
N LYS A 400 -14.70 -0.90 -27.24
CA LYS A 400 -15.84 -0.99 -28.19
C LYS A 400 -16.20 -2.47 -28.43
N ASP A 401 -17.50 -2.79 -28.42
CA ASP A 401 -18.06 -4.14 -28.57
C ASP A 401 -17.59 -5.15 -27.50
N GLY A 402 -16.96 -4.69 -26.42
CA GLY A 402 -16.48 -5.55 -25.35
C GLY A 402 -17.59 -6.22 -24.56
N GLU A 403 -18.66 -5.47 -24.28
CA GLU A 403 -19.87 -6.02 -23.65
C GLU A 403 -20.48 -7.14 -24.51
N SER A 404 -20.54 -6.95 -25.83
CA SER A 404 -21.07 -7.98 -26.75
C SER A 404 -20.24 -9.27 -26.68
N TYR A 405 -18.91 -9.17 -26.68
CA TYR A 405 -18.06 -10.35 -26.51
C TYR A 405 -18.33 -11.08 -25.18
N LEU A 406 -18.32 -10.36 -24.05
CA LEU A 406 -18.54 -11.01 -22.75
C LEU A 406 -19.96 -11.56 -22.62
N ARG A 407 -20.95 -10.92 -23.24
CA ARG A 407 -22.33 -11.42 -23.30
C ARG A 407 -22.41 -12.70 -24.13
N ASN A 408 -21.71 -12.77 -25.27
CA ASN A 408 -21.63 -13.98 -26.09
C ASN A 408 -20.91 -15.11 -25.34
N LEU A 409 -19.80 -14.80 -24.67
CA LEU A 409 -19.07 -15.76 -23.82
C LEU A 409 -19.98 -16.28 -22.70
N CYS A 410 -20.68 -15.39 -21.97
CA CYS A 410 -21.63 -15.82 -20.94
C CYS A 410 -22.77 -16.67 -21.53
N SER A 411 -23.24 -16.36 -22.74
CA SER A 411 -24.28 -17.12 -23.43
C SER A 411 -23.78 -18.51 -23.85
N GLU A 412 -22.54 -18.62 -24.32
CA GLU A 412 -21.89 -19.90 -24.64
C GLU A 412 -21.78 -20.77 -23.39
N TYR A 413 -21.26 -20.21 -22.29
CA TYR A 413 -21.14 -20.92 -21.03
C TYR A 413 -22.49 -21.21 -20.38
N SER A 414 -23.52 -20.38 -20.58
CA SER A 414 -24.91 -20.66 -20.21
C SER A 414 -25.52 -21.80 -21.04
N SER A 415 -25.24 -21.85 -22.34
CA SER A 415 -25.66 -22.97 -23.20
C SER A 415 -24.96 -24.26 -22.77
N ALA A 416 -23.66 -24.21 -22.46
CA ALA A 416 -22.93 -25.35 -21.92
C ALA A 416 -23.47 -25.76 -20.53
N LEU A 417 -23.86 -24.81 -19.69
CA LEU A 417 -24.53 -25.04 -18.41
C LEU A 417 -25.83 -25.85 -18.61
N SER A 418 -26.62 -25.52 -19.65
CA SER A 418 -27.83 -26.27 -19.98
C SER A 418 -27.57 -27.74 -20.36
N GLN A 419 -26.33 -28.05 -20.78
CA GLN A 419 -25.88 -29.41 -21.14
C GLN A 419 -25.13 -30.12 -20.01
N CYS A 420 -25.00 -29.50 -18.82
CA CYS A 420 -24.21 -30.03 -17.69
C CYS A 420 -24.60 -31.44 -17.25
N GLY A 421 -25.82 -31.91 -17.55
CA GLY A 421 -26.20 -33.30 -17.31
C GLY A 421 -25.26 -34.35 -17.91
N ASN A 422 -24.57 -34.02 -19.01
CA ASN A 422 -23.63 -34.93 -19.66
C ASN A 422 -22.16 -34.67 -19.25
N ARG A 423 -21.87 -33.49 -18.69
CA ARG A 423 -20.52 -32.97 -18.37
C ARG A 423 -20.54 -32.14 -17.07
N PRO A 424 -20.84 -32.75 -15.91
CA PRO A 424 -20.93 -32.03 -14.63
C PRO A 424 -19.57 -31.46 -14.17
N ASP A 425 -18.47 -32.00 -14.69
CA ASP A 425 -17.10 -31.54 -14.51
C ASP A 425 -16.82 -30.14 -15.12
N PHE A 426 -17.72 -29.61 -15.95
CA PHE A 426 -17.58 -28.29 -16.57
C PHE A 426 -18.06 -27.14 -15.65
N LEU A 427 -18.85 -27.45 -14.63
CA LEU A 427 -19.41 -26.45 -13.72
C LEU A 427 -18.37 -25.60 -12.97
N PRO A 428 -17.24 -26.15 -12.47
CA PRO A 428 -16.17 -25.36 -11.88
C PRO A 428 -15.62 -24.28 -12.82
N THR A 429 -15.56 -24.54 -14.13
CA THR A 429 -15.11 -23.55 -15.12
C THR A 429 -16.09 -22.38 -15.22
N ILE A 430 -17.40 -22.66 -15.23
CA ILE A 430 -18.46 -21.63 -15.25
C ILE A 430 -18.37 -20.77 -13.97
N ARG A 431 -18.16 -21.41 -12.81
CA ARG A 431 -17.97 -20.73 -11.53
C ARG A 431 -16.78 -19.76 -11.55
N LEU A 432 -15.66 -20.10 -12.20
CA LEU A 432 -14.52 -19.19 -12.31
C LEU A 432 -14.92 -17.89 -13.03
N LEU A 433 -15.64 -17.98 -14.15
CA LEU A 433 -16.10 -16.80 -14.89
C LEU A 433 -17.01 -15.93 -14.03
N ALA A 434 -17.97 -16.54 -13.32
CA ALA A 434 -18.85 -15.83 -12.40
C ALA A 434 -18.06 -15.15 -11.25
N ALA A 435 -17.10 -15.83 -10.65
CA ALA A 435 -16.26 -15.27 -9.59
C ALA A 435 -15.42 -14.07 -10.07
N ALA A 436 -14.99 -14.06 -11.34
CA ALA A 436 -14.28 -12.94 -11.93
C ALA A 436 -15.21 -11.73 -12.18
N LEU A 437 -16.41 -11.99 -12.68
CA LEU A 437 -17.42 -10.96 -12.93
C LEU A 437 -17.95 -10.34 -11.62
N SER A 438 -18.05 -11.12 -10.53
CA SER A 438 -18.47 -10.62 -9.21
C SER A 438 -17.45 -9.68 -8.54
N GLN A 439 -16.19 -9.71 -9.00
CA GLN A 439 -15.10 -8.87 -8.52
C GLN A 439 -14.86 -7.62 -9.39
N LEU A 440 -15.72 -7.34 -10.36
CA LEU A 440 -15.59 -6.16 -11.22
C LEU A 440 -15.64 -4.87 -10.39
N PRO A 441 -14.88 -3.82 -10.77
CA PRO A 441 -14.86 -2.58 -9.99
C PRO A 441 -16.19 -1.82 -10.09
N SER A 442 -16.52 -1.01 -9.07
CA SER A 442 -17.86 -0.43 -8.84
C SER A 442 -18.56 0.23 -10.05
N HIS A 443 -17.83 0.92 -10.92
CA HIS A 443 -18.35 1.50 -12.16
C HIS A 443 -18.95 0.50 -13.17
N PHE A 444 -18.60 -0.79 -13.11
CA PHE A 444 -19.14 -1.84 -13.99
C PHE A 444 -20.22 -2.69 -13.31
N VAL A 445 -20.68 -2.33 -12.10
CA VAL A 445 -21.61 -3.17 -11.32
C VAL A 445 -22.88 -3.51 -12.09
N THR A 446 -23.49 -2.56 -12.80
CA THR A 446 -24.73 -2.82 -13.55
C THR A 446 -24.52 -3.81 -14.70
N VAL A 447 -23.46 -3.63 -15.49
CA VAL A 447 -23.13 -4.54 -16.61
C VAL A 447 -22.70 -5.91 -16.08
N GLY A 448 -21.85 -5.93 -15.06
CA GLY A 448 -21.44 -7.16 -14.38
C GLY A 448 -22.63 -7.96 -13.83
N SER A 449 -23.63 -7.27 -13.28
CA SER A 449 -24.87 -7.88 -12.80
C SER A 449 -25.68 -8.52 -13.92
N SER A 450 -25.81 -7.83 -15.06
CA SER A 450 -26.47 -8.41 -16.24
C SER A 450 -25.73 -9.65 -16.76
N LEU A 451 -24.40 -9.62 -16.84
CA LEU A 451 -23.59 -10.75 -17.29
C LEU A 451 -23.67 -11.94 -16.32
N LEU A 452 -23.61 -11.68 -15.01
CA LEU A 452 -23.76 -12.71 -13.97
C LEU A 452 -25.13 -13.37 -14.02
N SER A 453 -26.18 -12.61 -14.27
CA SER A 453 -27.54 -13.16 -14.38
C SER A 453 -27.68 -14.16 -15.53
N ALA A 454 -26.94 -13.99 -16.62
CA ALA A 454 -26.91 -14.94 -17.73
C ALA A 454 -26.25 -16.30 -17.36
N LEU A 455 -25.41 -16.33 -16.32
CA LEU A 455 -24.73 -17.54 -15.84
C LEU A 455 -25.51 -18.26 -14.72
N MET A 456 -26.69 -17.77 -14.34
CA MET A 456 -27.52 -18.42 -13.34
C MET A 456 -28.09 -19.74 -13.87
N PRO A 457 -27.85 -20.87 -13.18
CA PRO A 457 -28.44 -22.14 -13.59
C PRO A 457 -29.95 -22.16 -13.31
N THR A 458 -30.72 -22.77 -14.21
CA THR A 458 -32.13 -23.11 -13.98
C THR A 458 -32.28 -24.33 -13.07
N ASP A 459 -33.45 -24.54 -12.50
CA ASP A 459 -33.77 -25.69 -11.65
C ASP A 459 -33.52 -27.04 -12.31
N ALA A 460 -33.97 -27.22 -13.55
CA ALA A 460 -33.75 -28.43 -14.34
C ALA A 460 -32.25 -28.77 -14.44
N VAL A 461 -31.41 -27.77 -14.72
CA VAL A 461 -29.96 -27.95 -14.87
C VAL A 461 -29.31 -28.38 -13.57
N VAL A 462 -29.65 -27.73 -12.45
CA VAL A 462 -29.04 -28.10 -11.18
C VAL A 462 -29.47 -29.50 -10.76
N LEU A 463 -30.75 -29.84 -10.90
CA LEU A 463 -31.26 -31.18 -10.60
C LEU A 463 -30.60 -32.25 -11.49
N GLN A 464 -30.38 -31.95 -12.77
CA GLN A 464 -29.69 -32.84 -13.69
C GLN A 464 -28.21 -33.03 -13.31
N ALA A 465 -27.50 -31.96 -12.97
CA ALA A 465 -26.11 -32.03 -12.52
C ALA A 465 -25.95 -32.87 -11.25
N LEU A 466 -26.84 -32.67 -10.26
CA LEU A 466 -26.90 -33.48 -9.05
C LEU A 466 -27.20 -34.95 -9.38
N ASN A 467 -28.08 -35.24 -10.34
CA ASN A 467 -28.37 -36.61 -10.76
C ASN A 467 -27.16 -37.30 -11.41
N SER A 468 -26.39 -36.58 -12.20
CA SER A 468 -25.24 -37.14 -12.91
C SER A 468 -24.03 -37.42 -12.01
N CYS A 469 -23.92 -36.77 -10.84
CA CYS A 469 -22.79 -36.96 -9.92
C CYS A 469 -23.01 -37.98 -8.80
N LYS A 470 -24.21 -38.56 -8.66
CA LYS A 470 -24.59 -39.43 -7.52
C LYS A 470 -23.65 -40.63 -7.28
N SER A 471 -23.06 -41.17 -8.34
CA SER A 471 -22.22 -42.37 -8.27
C SER A 471 -20.74 -42.09 -8.00
N ASN A 472 -20.32 -40.82 -7.94
CA ASN A 472 -18.92 -40.44 -7.76
C ASN A 472 -18.77 -39.30 -6.74
N ASN A 473 -18.38 -39.66 -5.52
CA ASN A 473 -18.26 -38.74 -4.39
C ASN A 473 -17.31 -37.55 -4.64
N GLN A 474 -16.17 -37.77 -5.31
CA GLN A 474 -15.21 -36.70 -5.58
C GLN A 474 -15.78 -35.68 -6.57
N LEU A 475 -16.41 -36.16 -7.64
CA LEU A 475 -17.06 -35.33 -8.63
C LEU A 475 -18.29 -34.61 -8.03
N ALA A 476 -19.09 -35.30 -7.22
CA ALA A 476 -20.22 -34.71 -6.50
C ALA A 476 -19.80 -33.57 -5.57
N SER A 477 -18.71 -33.74 -4.82
CA SER A 477 -18.18 -32.69 -3.93
C SER A 477 -17.81 -31.43 -4.72
N ASN A 478 -17.05 -31.59 -5.81
CA ASN A 478 -16.66 -30.48 -6.67
C ASN A 478 -17.86 -29.77 -7.31
N VAL A 479 -18.86 -30.52 -7.78
CA VAL A 479 -20.09 -29.99 -8.38
C VAL A 479 -20.89 -29.19 -7.36
N ILE A 480 -21.16 -29.78 -6.19
CA ILE A 480 -21.97 -29.17 -5.13
C ILE A 480 -21.33 -27.87 -4.63
N LEU A 481 -20.02 -27.88 -4.35
CA LEU A 481 -19.29 -26.68 -3.94
C LEU A 481 -19.26 -25.60 -5.03
N SER A 482 -19.15 -26.00 -6.29
CA SER A 482 -19.20 -25.07 -7.42
C SER A 482 -20.57 -24.44 -7.58
N LEU A 483 -21.65 -25.21 -7.41
CA LEU A 483 -23.02 -24.68 -7.40
C LEU A 483 -23.23 -23.65 -6.29
N PHE A 484 -22.82 -23.95 -5.06
CA PHE A 484 -23.00 -23.02 -3.94
C PHE A 484 -22.26 -21.71 -4.14
N SER A 485 -21.02 -21.74 -4.63
CA SER A 485 -20.29 -20.51 -4.89
C SER A 485 -20.78 -19.77 -6.13
N LEU A 486 -21.17 -20.48 -7.20
CA LEU A 486 -21.78 -19.85 -8.38
C LEU A 486 -23.05 -19.10 -8.00
N ILE A 487 -23.94 -19.74 -7.22
CA ILE A 487 -25.14 -19.10 -6.66
C ILE A 487 -24.73 -17.94 -5.73
N GLY A 488 -23.74 -18.13 -4.85
CA GLY A 488 -23.27 -17.07 -3.96
C GLY A 488 -22.72 -15.83 -4.68
N ASP A 489 -21.96 -16.00 -5.76
CA ASP A 489 -21.35 -14.91 -6.53
C ASP A 489 -22.37 -14.15 -7.38
N THR A 490 -23.35 -14.85 -7.94
CA THR A 490 -24.44 -14.26 -8.74
C THR A 490 -25.46 -13.49 -7.88
N LEU A 491 -25.71 -13.94 -6.65
CA LEU A 491 -26.60 -13.27 -5.69
C LEU A 491 -26.11 -11.88 -5.26
N LYS A 492 -24.81 -11.59 -5.36
CA LYS A 492 -24.26 -10.25 -5.10
C LYS A 492 -24.70 -9.21 -6.14
N ALA A 493 -25.19 -9.66 -7.30
CA ALA A 493 -25.34 -8.81 -8.47
C ALA A 493 -26.79 -8.78 -9.02
N SER A 494 -27.53 -9.89 -8.99
CA SER A 494 -28.96 -9.93 -9.38
C SER A 494 -29.59 -11.26 -8.99
N VAL A 495 -30.80 -11.24 -8.42
CA VAL A 495 -31.53 -12.46 -8.06
C VAL A 495 -32.53 -12.80 -9.18
N ALA A 496 -32.06 -13.50 -10.21
CA ALA A 496 -32.93 -13.94 -11.32
C ALA A 496 -33.92 -15.06 -10.90
N ASP A 497 -33.53 -15.94 -9.97
CA ASP A 497 -34.43 -16.92 -9.33
C ASP A 497 -34.08 -17.11 -7.84
N PRO A 498 -34.77 -16.38 -6.93
CA PRO A 498 -34.50 -16.44 -5.51
C PRO A 498 -34.88 -17.77 -4.86
N GLN A 499 -35.96 -18.40 -5.33
CA GLN A 499 -36.49 -19.60 -4.71
C GLN A 499 -35.55 -20.76 -4.97
N LEU A 500 -35.03 -20.85 -6.18
CA LEU A 500 -34.04 -21.83 -6.56
C LEU A 500 -32.78 -21.74 -5.71
N ALA A 501 -32.23 -20.53 -5.61
CA ALA A 501 -31.01 -20.27 -4.86
C ALA A 501 -31.18 -20.62 -3.37
N VAL A 502 -32.31 -20.23 -2.75
CA VAL A 502 -32.57 -20.60 -1.34
C VAL A 502 -32.69 -22.12 -1.18
N ALA A 503 -33.38 -22.82 -2.08
CA ALA A 503 -33.56 -24.27 -1.97
C ALA A 503 -32.20 -24.98 -2.00
N PHE A 504 -31.35 -24.67 -2.97
CA PHE A 504 -30.03 -25.29 -3.08
C PHE A 504 -29.10 -24.92 -1.93
N LEU A 505 -29.02 -23.66 -1.54
CA LEU A 505 -28.22 -23.26 -0.38
C LEU A 505 -28.72 -23.91 0.92
N SER A 506 -29.98 -24.39 0.95
CA SER A 506 -30.54 -25.17 2.07
C SER A 506 -30.15 -26.65 2.03
N LEU A 507 -29.67 -27.19 0.91
CA LEU A 507 -29.33 -28.61 0.73
C LEU A 507 -28.46 -29.17 1.86
N PRO A 508 -27.35 -28.51 2.28
CA PRO A 508 -26.48 -29.04 3.34
C PRO A 508 -27.14 -29.14 4.71
N TRP A 509 -28.25 -28.43 4.92
CA TRP A 509 -28.97 -28.34 6.19
C TRP A 509 -29.96 -29.48 6.38
N PHE A 510 -30.38 -30.15 5.31
CA PHE A 510 -31.28 -31.30 5.38
C PHE A 510 -30.59 -32.59 5.84
N THR A 511 -29.32 -32.54 6.23
CA THR A 511 -28.68 -33.61 7.02
C THR A 511 -29.11 -33.60 8.48
N ILE A 512 -29.76 -32.51 8.94
CA ILE A 512 -30.21 -32.33 10.32
C ILE A 512 -31.71 -32.69 10.43
N PRO A 513 -32.10 -33.68 11.26
CA PRO A 513 -33.49 -34.12 11.41
C PRO A 513 -34.47 -33.00 11.77
N GLU A 514 -34.07 -32.09 12.66
CA GLU A 514 -34.86 -30.94 13.12
C GLU A 514 -35.16 -29.97 11.96
N VAL A 515 -34.19 -29.75 11.07
CA VAL A 515 -34.35 -28.91 9.88
C VAL A 515 -35.30 -29.56 8.87
N ILE A 516 -35.24 -30.89 8.70
CA ILE A 516 -36.21 -31.62 7.87
C ILE A 516 -37.63 -31.41 8.42
N LEU A 517 -37.83 -31.46 9.73
CA LEU A 517 -39.14 -31.23 10.34
C LEU A 517 -39.61 -29.78 10.14
N LEU A 518 -38.74 -28.80 10.39
CA LEU A 518 -39.02 -27.38 10.14
C LEU A 518 -39.40 -27.12 8.68
N SER A 519 -38.77 -27.81 7.74
CA SER A 519 -39.06 -27.59 6.33
C SER A 519 -40.51 -27.87 5.96
N LYS A 520 -41.18 -28.82 6.65
CA LYS A 520 -42.58 -29.22 6.37
C LYS A 520 -43.57 -28.07 6.54
N THR A 521 -43.31 -27.14 7.46
CA THR A 521 -44.16 -25.94 7.67
C THR A 521 -43.90 -24.85 6.62
N HIS A 522 -42.82 -24.99 5.84
CA HIS A 522 -42.38 -24.06 4.81
C HIS A 522 -42.44 -24.64 3.38
N HIS A 523 -42.99 -25.85 3.19
CA HIS A 523 -43.10 -26.51 1.87
C HIS A 523 -43.91 -25.70 0.85
N ASN A 524 -44.90 -24.92 1.30
CA ASN A 524 -45.69 -24.05 0.43
C ASN A 524 -44.94 -22.76 0.08
N SER A 525 -43.87 -22.43 0.81
CA SER A 525 -43.04 -21.24 0.58
C SER A 525 -41.95 -21.47 -0.46
N ASN A 526 -41.52 -22.72 -0.67
CA ASN A 526 -40.56 -23.12 -1.68
C ASN A 526 -40.73 -24.62 -2.01
N LEU A 527 -41.22 -24.91 -3.22
CA LEU A 527 -41.60 -26.27 -3.63
C LEU A 527 -40.39 -27.19 -3.80
N LEU A 528 -39.22 -26.65 -4.11
CA LEU A 528 -37.99 -27.40 -4.36
C LEU A 528 -37.34 -27.95 -3.08
N LEU A 529 -37.77 -27.51 -1.89
CA LEU A 529 -37.24 -28.03 -0.62
C LEU A 529 -37.48 -29.56 -0.49
N LYS A 530 -38.58 -30.08 -1.05
CA LYS A 530 -38.88 -31.51 -1.04
C LYS A 530 -37.83 -32.32 -1.80
N ASP A 531 -37.44 -31.84 -2.97
CA ASP A 531 -36.41 -32.48 -3.78
C ASP A 531 -35.06 -32.42 -3.08
N MET A 532 -34.73 -31.28 -2.46
CA MET A 532 -33.47 -31.12 -1.73
C MET A 532 -33.34 -32.07 -0.55
N ILE A 533 -34.43 -32.39 0.16
CA ILE A 533 -34.42 -33.41 1.23
C ILE A 533 -34.03 -34.78 0.67
N LYS A 534 -34.47 -35.13 -0.54
CA LYS A 534 -34.10 -36.39 -1.19
C LYS A 534 -32.61 -36.41 -1.52
N TYR A 535 -32.10 -35.34 -2.14
CA TYR A 535 -30.67 -35.25 -2.49
C TYR A 535 -29.76 -35.18 -1.26
N ALA A 536 -30.19 -34.55 -0.18
CA ALA A 536 -29.39 -34.46 1.04
C ALA A 536 -29.05 -35.84 1.62
N LYS A 537 -29.99 -36.80 1.53
CA LYS A 537 -29.75 -38.19 1.95
C LYS A 537 -28.66 -38.87 1.11
N GLU A 538 -28.67 -38.62 -0.20
CA GLU A 538 -27.73 -39.22 -1.14
C GLU A 538 -26.32 -38.64 -1.00
N PHE A 539 -26.19 -37.39 -0.56
CA PHE A 539 -24.91 -36.68 -0.43
C PHE A 539 -24.47 -36.44 1.02
N THR A 540 -25.00 -37.21 1.98
CA THR A 540 -24.77 -36.98 3.42
C THR A 540 -23.28 -36.87 3.78
N GLU A 541 -22.42 -37.67 3.16
CA GLU A 541 -20.96 -37.67 3.41
C GLU A 541 -20.27 -36.36 2.97
N ILE A 542 -20.83 -35.65 2.00
CA ILE A 542 -20.29 -34.41 1.42
C ILE A 542 -20.80 -33.18 2.18
N LEU A 543 -22.03 -33.23 2.69
CA LEU A 543 -22.76 -32.10 3.26
C LEU A 543 -22.38 -31.83 4.73
N THR A 544 -21.08 -31.55 4.96
CA THR A 544 -20.49 -31.31 6.27
C THR A 544 -20.86 -29.94 6.87
N ASP A 545 -20.48 -29.73 8.13
CA ASP A 545 -20.62 -28.45 8.84
C ASP A 545 -19.87 -27.32 8.12
N GLU A 546 -18.73 -27.61 7.50
CA GLU A 546 -17.94 -26.64 6.73
C GLU A 546 -18.68 -26.19 5.47
N VAL A 547 -19.32 -27.14 4.78
CA VAL A 547 -20.17 -26.85 3.62
C VAL A 547 -21.37 -26.01 4.05
N ARG A 548 -22.02 -26.33 5.17
CA ARG A 548 -23.07 -25.48 5.76
C ARG A 548 -22.56 -24.08 6.03
N ALA A 549 -21.39 -23.94 6.66
CA ALA A 549 -20.76 -22.66 6.96
C ALA A 549 -20.53 -21.81 5.69
N SER A 550 -20.23 -22.43 4.54
CA SER A 550 -20.02 -21.73 3.27
C SER A 550 -21.31 -21.11 2.70
N THR A 551 -22.49 -21.67 3.01
CA THR A 551 -23.78 -21.18 2.49
C THR A 551 -24.35 -19.97 3.24
N ILE A 552 -23.88 -19.74 4.47
CA ILE A 552 -24.46 -18.75 5.41
C ILE A 552 -24.37 -17.33 4.87
N HIS A 553 -23.23 -16.95 4.30
CA HIS A 553 -23.05 -15.63 3.70
C HIS A 553 -24.13 -15.37 2.65
N ALA A 554 -24.27 -16.25 1.66
CA ALA A 554 -25.28 -16.11 0.61
C ALA A 554 -26.71 -16.04 1.20
N LEU A 555 -27.08 -16.95 2.10
CA LEU A 555 -28.41 -16.97 2.74
C LEU A 555 -28.74 -15.66 3.48
N THR A 556 -27.77 -15.03 4.14
CA THR A 556 -28.00 -13.76 4.87
C THR A 556 -28.19 -12.55 3.97
N HIS A 557 -27.64 -12.57 2.75
CA HIS A 557 -27.68 -11.46 1.80
C HIS A 557 -28.87 -11.50 0.83
N MET A 558 -29.64 -12.59 0.81
CA MET A 558 -30.84 -12.73 -0.02
C MET A 558 -32.05 -11.98 0.55
N THR A 559 -32.99 -11.60 -0.32
CA THR A 559 -34.24 -10.90 0.04
C THR A 559 -35.43 -11.83 0.26
N ASP A 560 -35.51 -12.94 -0.46
CA ASP A 560 -36.71 -13.79 -0.56
C ASP A 560 -36.74 -14.95 0.43
N SER A 561 -37.85 -15.69 0.51
CA SER A 561 -38.03 -16.83 1.44
C SER A 561 -37.64 -16.53 2.89
N VAL A 562 -37.90 -15.30 3.35
CA VAL A 562 -37.45 -14.75 4.63
C VAL A 562 -37.75 -15.69 5.81
N GLY A 563 -38.96 -16.25 5.85
CA GLY A 563 -39.37 -17.16 6.93
C GLY A 563 -38.51 -18.42 7.01
N TRP A 564 -38.22 -19.05 5.88
CA TRP A 564 -37.38 -20.26 5.83
C TRP A 564 -35.92 -19.95 6.16
N ARG A 565 -35.36 -18.87 5.60
CA ARG A 565 -34.00 -18.42 5.92
C ARG A 565 -33.86 -18.07 7.40
N GLN A 566 -34.85 -17.39 7.97
CA GLN A 566 -34.90 -17.10 9.40
C GLN A 566 -34.89 -18.41 10.21
N ALA A 567 -35.74 -19.39 9.87
CA ALA A 567 -35.78 -20.67 10.57
C ALA A 567 -34.42 -21.39 10.53
N LEU A 568 -33.77 -21.44 9.37
CA LEU A 568 -32.43 -22.03 9.22
C LEU A 568 -31.37 -21.31 10.05
N LEU A 569 -31.28 -19.98 9.94
CA LEU A 569 -30.28 -19.19 10.65
C LEU A 569 -30.48 -19.23 12.16
N LEU A 570 -31.73 -19.19 12.65
CA LEU A 570 -32.05 -19.32 14.07
C LEU A 570 -31.76 -20.72 14.59
N HIS A 571 -32.10 -21.76 13.83
CA HIS A 571 -31.73 -23.13 14.19
C HIS A 571 -30.20 -23.27 14.30
N ALA A 572 -29.46 -22.73 13.34
CA ALA A 572 -28.00 -22.75 13.33
C ALA A 572 -27.41 -22.03 14.56
N LEU A 573 -27.92 -20.84 14.89
CA LEU A 573 -27.53 -20.11 16.10
C LEU A 573 -27.87 -20.88 17.38
N ALA A 574 -29.08 -21.44 17.47
CA ALA A 574 -29.55 -22.17 18.65
C ALA A 574 -28.79 -23.49 18.88
N SER A 575 -28.29 -24.12 17.81
CA SER A 575 -27.51 -25.37 17.87
C SER A 575 -26.18 -25.23 18.63
N GLY A 576 -25.63 -24.01 18.69
CA GLY A 576 -24.34 -23.73 19.33
C GLY A 576 -23.14 -24.41 18.66
N ASN A 577 -23.26 -24.84 17.41
CA ASN A 577 -22.17 -25.51 16.69
C ASN A 577 -20.98 -24.56 16.45
N ALA A 578 -19.83 -24.86 17.06
CA ALA A 578 -18.61 -24.04 17.00
C ALA A 578 -18.10 -23.81 15.57
N THR A 579 -18.30 -24.75 14.64
CA THR A 579 -17.89 -24.63 13.23
C THR A 579 -18.73 -23.59 12.48
N LEU A 580 -20.03 -23.49 12.79
CA LEU A 580 -20.96 -22.59 12.10
C LEU A 580 -20.94 -21.16 12.68
N LEU A 581 -20.68 -21.05 13.99
CA LEU A 581 -20.79 -19.80 14.74
C LEU A 581 -19.98 -18.63 14.17
N PRO A 582 -18.70 -18.77 13.76
CA PRO A 582 -17.93 -17.67 13.21
C PRO A 582 -18.63 -17.00 12.02
N ASN A 583 -19.05 -17.80 11.04
CA ASN A 583 -19.72 -17.29 9.83
C ASN A 583 -21.11 -16.75 10.15
N LEU A 584 -21.87 -17.39 11.03
CA LEU A 584 -23.19 -16.90 11.46
C LEU A 584 -23.10 -15.53 12.12
N LEU A 585 -22.23 -15.39 13.12
CA LEU A 585 -22.13 -14.18 13.93
C LEU A 585 -21.61 -12.99 13.12
N GLU A 586 -20.77 -13.25 12.10
CA GLU A 586 -20.32 -12.20 11.18
C GLU A 586 -21.42 -11.72 10.24
N ASN A 587 -22.28 -12.63 9.77
CA ASN A 587 -23.20 -12.37 8.67
C ASN A 587 -24.67 -12.11 9.08
N ILE A 588 -25.12 -12.58 10.26
CA ILE A 588 -26.49 -12.38 10.74
C ILE A 588 -26.94 -10.90 10.79
N PRO A 589 -26.08 -9.89 11.02
CA PRO A 589 -26.51 -8.50 10.94
C PRO A 589 -27.02 -8.09 9.56
N TYR A 590 -26.49 -8.67 8.47
CA TYR A 590 -26.96 -8.37 7.10
C TYR A 590 -28.39 -8.90 6.84
N PHE A 591 -28.73 -10.05 7.43
CA PHE A 591 -30.11 -10.54 7.44
C PHE A 591 -31.04 -9.56 8.18
N VAL A 592 -30.61 -9.06 9.35
CA VAL A 592 -31.41 -8.10 10.12
C VAL A 592 -31.57 -6.76 9.38
N ALA A 593 -30.51 -6.29 8.70
CA ALA A 593 -30.56 -5.04 7.93
C ALA A 593 -31.57 -5.11 6.78
N SER A 594 -31.72 -6.26 6.14
CA SER A 594 -32.69 -6.47 5.05
C SER A 594 -34.11 -6.73 5.56
N HIS A 595 -34.28 -7.22 6.80
CA HIS A 595 -35.58 -7.50 7.41
C HIS A 595 -35.69 -6.99 8.85
N PRO A 596 -35.75 -5.67 9.08
CA PRO A 596 -35.69 -5.09 10.44
C PRO A 596 -36.82 -5.56 11.36
N THR A 597 -38.00 -5.90 10.82
CA THR A 597 -39.15 -6.40 11.59
C THR A 597 -38.92 -7.77 12.24
N LYS A 598 -37.89 -8.51 11.82
CA LYS A 598 -37.53 -9.83 12.35
C LYS A 598 -36.40 -9.77 13.38
N CYS A 599 -35.89 -8.57 13.68
CA CYS A 599 -34.74 -8.35 14.56
C CYS A 599 -34.93 -8.94 15.97
N THR A 600 -36.12 -8.77 16.58
CA THR A 600 -36.38 -9.14 17.98
C THR A 600 -36.09 -10.61 18.28
N ILE A 601 -36.51 -11.53 17.40
CA ILE A 601 -36.31 -12.96 17.59
C ILE A 601 -34.82 -13.34 17.47
N VAL A 602 -34.10 -12.70 16.53
CA VAL A 602 -32.65 -12.89 16.34
C VAL A 602 -31.88 -12.39 17.55
N LEU A 603 -32.22 -11.21 18.06
CA LEU A 603 -31.62 -10.65 19.28
C LEU A 603 -31.85 -11.58 20.48
N GLN A 604 -33.08 -12.04 20.70
CA GLN A 604 -33.38 -12.98 21.78
C GLN A 604 -32.56 -14.27 21.68
N THR A 605 -32.46 -14.84 20.47
CA THR A 605 -31.70 -16.10 20.27
C THR A 605 -30.20 -15.91 20.54
N LEU A 606 -29.64 -14.74 20.19
CA LEU A 606 -28.25 -14.39 20.51
C LEU A 606 -28.04 -14.25 22.03
N LEU A 607 -29.03 -13.74 22.77
CA LEU A 607 -28.97 -13.66 24.24
C LEU A 607 -29.08 -15.02 24.90
N ASP A 608 -30.00 -15.87 24.41
CA ASP A 608 -30.14 -17.24 24.90
C ASP A 608 -28.84 -18.01 24.66
N LEU A 609 -28.19 -17.81 23.51
CA LEU A 609 -26.90 -18.39 23.18
C LEU A 609 -25.79 -17.90 24.11
N ALA A 610 -25.72 -16.59 24.37
CA ALA A 610 -24.75 -16.00 25.30
C ALA A 610 -24.91 -16.57 26.72
N THR A 611 -26.16 -16.76 27.17
CA THR A 611 -26.48 -17.35 28.47
C THR A 611 -26.05 -18.82 28.53
N LYS A 612 -26.32 -19.60 27.49
CA LYS A 612 -25.84 -20.99 27.37
C LYS A 612 -24.31 -21.09 27.36
N MET A 613 -23.62 -20.16 26.72
CA MET A 613 -22.15 -20.10 26.71
C MET A 613 -21.59 -19.84 28.11
N LYS A 614 -22.24 -18.97 28.90
CA LYS A 614 -21.84 -18.68 30.29
C LYS A 614 -21.81 -19.95 31.15
N THR A 615 -22.81 -20.81 30.99
CA THR A 615 -22.99 -22.02 31.81
C THR A 615 -22.37 -23.28 31.20
N SER A 616 -21.69 -23.19 30.06
CA SER A 616 -21.14 -24.35 29.36
C SER A 616 -19.70 -24.64 29.78
N ASP A 617 -19.37 -25.92 29.96
CA ASP A 617 -17.99 -26.37 30.21
C ASP A 617 -17.14 -26.42 28.93
N ASN A 618 -17.75 -26.36 27.74
CA ASN A 618 -17.03 -26.43 26.48
C ASN A 618 -16.26 -25.13 26.20
N GLN A 619 -14.92 -25.19 26.27
CA GLN A 619 -14.05 -24.02 26.03
C GLN A 619 -14.10 -23.51 24.59
N GLU A 620 -14.18 -24.38 23.58
CA GLU A 620 -14.30 -23.98 22.16
C GLU A 620 -15.58 -23.16 21.94
N PHE A 621 -16.69 -23.60 22.55
CA PHE A 621 -17.96 -22.89 22.49
C PHE A 621 -17.91 -21.54 23.22
N ARG A 622 -17.26 -21.48 24.40
CA ARG A 622 -17.09 -20.25 25.19
C ARG A 622 -16.24 -19.18 24.49
N LYS A 623 -15.26 -19.55 23.67
CA LYS A 623 -14.40 -18.60 22.93
C LYS A 623 -15.20 -17.66 22.01
N HIS A 624 -16.38 -18.07 21.55
CA HIS A 624 -17.22 -17.26 20.66
C HIS A 624 -18.08 -16.22 21.38
N PHE A 625 -18.10 -16.22 22.72
CA PHE A 625 -18.92 -15.34 23.54
C PHE A 625 -18.82 -13.85 23.13
N ALA A 626 -17.59 -13.34 22.98
CA ALA A 626 -17.35 -11.96 22.56
C ALA A 626 -17.91 -11.65 21.16
N SER A 627 -17.86 -12.62 20.25
CA SER A 627 -18.42 -12.50 18.89
C SER A 627 -19.94 -12.49 18.92
N VAL A 628 -20.59 -13.21 19.85
CA VAL A 628 -22.05 -13.18 20.04
C VAL A 628 -22.50 -11.78 20.45
N ILE A 629 -21.86 -11.20 21.46
CA ILE A 629 -22.16 -9.84 21.93
C ILE A 629 -21.91 -8.80 20.83
N ARG A 630 -20.81 -8.94 20.08
CA ARG A 630 -20.52 -8.09 18.92
C ARG A 630 -21.60 -8.21 17.86
N SER A 631 -22.01 -9.42 17.51
CA SER A 631 -23.06 -9.66 16.52
C SER A 631 -24.39 -9.05 16.95
N HIS A 632 -24.78 -9.25 18.21
CA HIS A 632 -25.96 -8.66 18.82
C HIS A 632 -25.98 -7.12 18.67
N SER A 633 -24.87 -6.46 18.99
CA SER A 633 -24.74 -5.01 18.83
C SER A 633 -24.90 -4.56 17.36
N ARG A 634 -24.33 -5.31 16.41
CA ARG A 634 -24.44 -5.03 14.98
C ARG A 634 -25.86 -5.24 14.46
N CYS A 635 -26.60 -6.21 14.98
CA CYS A 635 -28.01 -6.42 14.66
C CYS A 635 -28.88 -5.24 15.11
N ILE A 636 -28.66 -4.71 16.31
CA ILE A 636 -29.33 -3.48 16.77
C ILE A 636 -29.02 -2.33 15.81
N CYS A 637 -27.74 -2.13 15.49
CA CYS A 637 -27.30 -1.08 14.56
C CYS A 637 -27.95 -1.25 13.17
N ALA A 638 -28.11 -2.48 12.69
CA ALA A 638 -28.76 -2.77 11.41
C ALA A 638 -30.21 -2.28 11.33
N THR A 639 -30.92 -2.19 12.46
CA THR A 639 -32.30 -1.66 12.50
C THR A 639 -32.38 -0.13 12.42
N SER A 640 -31.26 0.55 12.62
CA SER A 640 -31.17 2.01 12.69
C SER A 640 -30.78 2.69 11.37
N SER A 641 -30.02 2.00 10.50
CA SER A 641 -29.36 2.63 9.37
C SER A 641 -30.25 2.80 8.13
N LYS A 642 -30.36 4.04 7.63
CA LYS A 642 -30.72 4.33 6.23
C LYS A 642 -29.52 4.01 5.32
N GLY A 643 -29.30 2.74 4.97
CA GLY A 643 -28.26 2.31 4.02
C GLY A 643 -27.52 1.02 4.40
N PRO A 644 -26.65 0.48 3.51
CA PRO A 644 -25.93 -0.76 3.75
C PRO A 644 -25.00 -0.67 4.97
N LEU A 645 -24.96 -1.73 5.78
CA LEU A 645 -24.08 -1.84 6.96
C LEU A 645 -22.62 -1.57 6.55
N PRO A 646 -21.96 -0.51 7.06
CA PRO A 646 -20.55 -0.32 6.80
C PRO A 646 -19.74 -1.41 7.52
N SER A 647 -18.55 -1.70 7.00
CA SER A 647 -17.51 -2.47 7.72
C SER A 647 -17.03 -1.77 9.02
N SER A 648 -17.52 -0.55 9.27
CA SER A 648 -17.28 0.29 10.44
C SER A 648 -18.61 0.79 11.04
N ASN A 649 -18.56 1.38 12.25
CA ASN A 649 -19.69 1.89 13.03
C ASN A 649 -20.84 2.51 12.19
N CYS A 650 -22.11 2.24 12.58
CA CYS A 650 -23.28 2.88 11.97
C CYS A 650 -23.28 4.41 12.18
N ALA A 651 -24.10 5.13 11.40
CA ALA A 651 -24.19 6.59 11.47
C ALA A 651 -24.52 7.07 12.90
N GLU A 652 -25.45 6.43 13.60
CA GLU A 652 -25.79 6.76 15.00
C GLU A 652 -24.65 6.47 15.99
N CYS A 653 -23.95 5.34 15.85
CA CYS A 653 -22.73 5.07 16.63
C CYS A 653 -21.61 6.07 16.31
N ARG A 654 -21.53 6.57 15.08
CA ARG A 654 -20.53 7.55 14.64
C ARG A 654 -20.85 8.93 15.19
N GLU A 655 -22.11 9.33 15.12
CA GLU A 655 -22.63 10.58 15.63
C GLU A 655 -22.51 10.66 17.16
N PHE A 656 -22.75 9.56 17.88
CA PHE A 656 -22.45 9.47 19.33
C PHE A 656 -20.96 9.57 19.65
N VAL A 657 -20.09 8.91 18.88
CA VAL A 657 -18.64 8.99 19.08
C VAL A 657 -18.11 10.39 18.79
N GLU A 658 -18.68 11.08 17.82
CA GLU A 658 -18.26 12.42 17.40
C GLU A 658 -18.90 13.54 18.25
N HIS A 659 -20.11 13.34 18.77
CA HIS A 659 -20.91 14.40 19.43
C HIS A 659 -21.36 14.07 20.86
N MET A 660 -21.04 12.89 21.41
CA MET A 660 -21.41 12.47 22.77
C MET A 660 -22.91 12.60 23.10
N ARG A 661 -23.79 12.46 22.10
CA ARG A 661 -25.26 12.52 22.27
C ARG A 661 -25.87 11.13 22.12
N PRO A 662 -26.74 10.66 23.04
CA PRO A 662 -27.41 9.36 22.90
C PRO A 662 -28.30 9.36 21.66
N ALA A 663 -27.96 8.52 20.68
CA ALA A 663 -28.60 8.53 19.36
C ALA A 663 -29.67 7.44 19.15
N VAL A 664 -30.05 6.67 20.17
CA VAL A 664 -31.04 5.58 20.04
C VAL A 664 -32.20 5.84 20.98
N ASN A 665 -33.41 5.73 20.44
CA ASN A 665 -34.65 5.74 21.22
C ASN A 665 -34.65 4.50 22.15
N PRO A 666 -34.55 4.64 23.48
CA PRO A 666 -34.36 3.53 24.42
C PRO A 666 -35.43 2.43 24.33
N GLN A 667 -36.61 2.80 23.83
CA GLN A 667 -37.77 1.93 23.63
C GLN A 667 -37.56 0.79 22.60
N LYS A 668 -36.45 0.79 21.84
CA LYS A 668 -36.13 -0.28 20.87
C LYS A 668 -35.19 -1.36 21.41
N ILE A 669 -34.61 -1.17 22.59
CA ILE A 669 -33.70 -2.13 23.20
C ILE A 669 -34.51 -3.02 24.14
N PRO A 670 -34.49 -4.36 23.99
CA PRO A 670 -35.23 -5.25 24.90
C PRO A 670 -34.84 -5.04 26.36
N ASP A 671 -35.83 -4.94 27.24
CA ASP A 671 -35.63 -4.89 28.69
C ASP A 671 -34.80 -6.10 29.15
N GLY A 672 -33.75 -5.85 29.94
CA GLY A 672 -32.84 -6.89 30.44
C GLY A 672 -31.54 -7.07 29.64
N LEU A 673 -31.42 -6.53 28.42
CA LEU A 673 -30.18 -6.61 27.63
C LEU A 673 -28.99 -5.96 28.34
N PHE A 674 -29.20 -4.77 28.91
CA PHE A 674 -28.16 -4.04 29.63
C PHE A 674 -27.71 -4.77 30.89
N HIS A 675 -28.65 -5.36 31.62
CA HIS A 675 -28.36 -6.16 32.80
C HIS A 675 -27.52 -7.39 32.43
N LEU A 676 -27.92 -8.11 31.38
CA LEU A 676 -27.21 -9.28 30.90
C LEU A 676 -25.81 -8.91 30.39
N ILE A 677 -25.66 -7.84 29.60
CA ILE A 677 -24.34 -7.37 29.13
C ILE A 677 -23.46 -6.96 30.31
N LYS A 678 -24.02 -6.29 31.33
CA LYS A 678 -23.28 -5.88 32.53
C LYS A 678 -22.82 -7.08 33.37
N GLU A 679 -23.72 -8.03 33.65
CA GLU A 679 -23.40 -9.29 34.33
C GLU A 679 -22.39 -10.15 33.56
N LEU A 680 -22.38 -10.06 32.23
CA LEU A 680 -21.48 -10.80 31.36
C LEU A 680 -20.09 -10.15 31.22
N LEU A 681 -19.96 -8.86 31.56
CA LEU A 681 -18.72 -8.09 31.49
C LEU A 681 -18.00 -7.98 32.85
N ASP A 682 -18.60 -8.46 33.94
CA ASP A 682 -17.97 -8.49 35.26
C ASP A 682 -16.71 -9.38 35.25
N GLU A 683 -15.59 -8.83 35.75
CA GLU A 683 -14.26 -9.43 35.72
C GLU A 683 -14.17 -10.77 36.48
N GLU A 684 -15.07 -11.01 37.44
CA GLU A 684 -15.17 -12.26 38.20
C GLU A 684 -15.56 -13.47 37.32
N ASN A 685 -16.16 -13.26 36.15
CA ASN A 685 -16.60 -14.34 35.25
C ASN A 685 -15.52 -14.83 34.27
N GLY A 686 -14.30 -14.29 34.31
CA GLY A 686 -13.12 -14.86 33.62
C GLY A 686 -13.04 -14.70 32.09
N PHE A 687 -14.08 -14.21 31.41
CA PHE A 687 -14.13 -14.08 29.94
C PHE A 687 -13.21 -13.01 29.33
N LEU A 688 -12.67 -12.08 30.13
CA LEU A 688 -11.82 -10.97 29.67
C LEU A 688 -10.30 -11.28 29.67
N LYS A 689 -9.87 -12.47 30.14
CA LYS A 689 -8.44 -12.81 30.27
C LYS A 689 -7.77 -13.25 28.96
N GLU A 690 -8.53 -13.62 27.92
CA GLU A 690 -7.96 -14.12 26.66
C GLU A 690 -8.13 -13.12 25.51
N LYS A 691 -7.06 -12.34 25.29
CA LYS A 691 -6.89 -11.27 24.28
C LYS A 691 -7.78 -10.03 24.49
N PRO A 692 -7.22 -8.81 24.35
CA PRO A 692 -8.04 -7.59 24.34
C PRO A 692 -8.97 -7.67 23.14
N ILE A 693 -10.25 -7.94 23.41
CA ILE A 693 -11.31 -7.73 22.44
C ILE A 693 -11.13 -6.27 21.99
N LYS A 694 -10.72 -6.04 20.73
CA LYS A 694 -10.84 -4.71 20.13
C LYS A 694 -12.34 -4.46 20.01
N TRP A 695 -12.91 -3.93 21.08
CA TRP A 695 -14.28 -3.49 21.14
C TRP A 695 -14.44 -2.45 20.03
N GLY A 696 -15.15 -2.82 18.97
CA GLY A 696 -15.60 -1.83 17.99
C GLY A 696 -16.31 -0.72 18.76
N LYS A 697 -16.02 0.53 18.40
CA LYS A 697 -16.47 1.72 19.12
C LYS A 697 -18.00 1.80 19.32
N CYS A 698 -18.81 0.96 18.67
CA CYS A 698 -20.25 0.81 18.93
C CYS A 698 -20.60 0.27 20.34
N ASN A 699 -19.75 -0.47 21.05
CA ASN A 699 -20.15 -1.01 22.37
C ASN A 699 -19.96 -0.03 23.54
N ARG A 700 -19.23 1.08 23.34
CA ARG A 700 -19.24 2.20 24.31
C ARG A 700 -20.60 2.91 24.37
N PHE A 701 -21.41 2.77 23.33
CA PHE A 701 -22.76 3.33 23.24
C PHE A 701 -23.73 2.71 24.26
N ILE A 702 -23.60 1.42 24.53
CA ILE A 702 -24.48 0.66 25.43
C ILE A 702 -24.15 1.04 26.90
N LEU A 703 -22.88 1.09 27.28
CA LEU A 703 -22.50 1.36 28.67
C LEU A 703 -22.82 2.78 29.17
N PHE A 704 -23.04 3.77 28.30
CA PHE A 704 -23.23 5.18 28.68
C PHE A 704 -24.68 5.69 28.62
N SER A 705 -25.66 4.86 28.25
CA SER A 705 -27.06 5.29 28.09
C SER A 705 -27.87 5.43 29.41
N GLN A 706 -27.22 5.33 30.57
CA GLN A 706 -27.84 5.55 31.90
C GLN A 706 -26.98 6.39 32.86
N VAL A 707 -26.06 7.22 32.37
CA VAL A 707 -25.48 8.31 33.18
C VAL A 707 -26.15 9.63 32.83
#